data_AF-A0A3M7NQL8-F1
#
_entry.id   AF-A0A3M7NQL8-F1
#
_cell.length_a   1.000
_cell.length_b   1.000
_cell.length_c   1.000
_cell.angle_alpha   90.00
_cell.angle_beta   90.00
_cell.angle_gamma   90.00
#
_symmetry.space_group_name_H-M   'P 1'
#
loop_
_entity.id
_entity.type
_entity.pdbx_description
1 polymer ?
#
loop_
_entity_poly.entity_id
_entity_poly.type
_entity_poly.pdbx_seq_one_letter_code
_entity_poly.pdbx_strand_id
1 'polypeptide(L)'
;MASSLGAPPVLSTPDTHILDGTSNGPATCVSESEKALSDEQLEVRYEISRTVKEIREKKWRRIALQFPDEMLLHSAREARDHSVPPSLLNASEGLSSLNDATSTLSLSGSETPVKLTILADTSYGSCCVDEIAAEHVDADAVVHYGRSCLSPTARLPVLHVYTKHDLNYDAAVKAFRDAFPERSEKVVVTADLPYSDHVKKLCTKLSDLGYTNFFAADIIHDPASPIPNRAIPPSVSLDPATLREWHLFHISEPPTSLLLTLTSSMASIQVFQTTPSKLLTDISAELSNTTSRLLRRRYALVTSLSTVSVWGILINTLSIKNYLSMVTHVQKSIAAAGKKFYLFVVGKINVAKVSNFSEVGGWVVIGCWESSLIDSKDFYRPIITPFELELALQGDGERQWTGEWRGDFQSVFDNTKDKKSDDIVENMEKETGDGGNASSEESDEAPEFDLRTGNNLSSSTTALTKRANGDIIAVNGMPSPAAQYLKEKRTWRGLGSDFEIKYEQAEGERQEGENDDNNESGLIEEVPLAVAVPLSVAGLAYLNARWRLPEDWRTLKAVVQATTRFNSRLKADRVNSFYLIEEHSNNPAVANQPFLIFQGKTWTFKQTYDQSLRYAGWLHSTLKVQGGDMVAVDLLNSAEYIFLLLAIWSLGATPALINYNLVGDAFVHSVAITNARLLITEPEVAEKVLTPDVRAAVEKEDFVNGASPLAITTLSPGLVSSLDSFPPYRAPDSVRAGAIGRTAGALVMTSGTTGLPKAAVVSFERIGTSSEGIGRWMGLRPVTDKNPDRLYTAMPLYHTSALQLGFHTCLSIGVTLVVGRKFSVTNFWDEVVESKATVVQYVGETLRYLLAVPPAADDKTRHHVRMAVGNGLRADVWDQFRDRFGVETIAEFYGATEGTGGTVNFSRNTFSSGCMGAAGALTSAVYGSSMSTVEVDWETEEPWRDPVTGFCKKVPCDKPGELIVKLDEKDMAQKFQGYHNNPDASKKKILRSVFVQGDAYFRTGDVVRADNENRYWFSDRIGDTFRWKSENVSTTEVSDVLGRHPRVLEANVYGVSVPGHEGRAGCAAVLLDESSIENGTGDVKEEVLESVAAWNTNSLPKYAVPLFIRVLKEVVATGNNKQQKTGLRKEGVDPAVKDRVYWLRPGSSRYEPFGSDEWRLLQKGQVKL
;
A
#
# COMPACT_ATOMS: atom_id res chain seq x y z
N MET A 1 26.26 24.11 -46.79
CA MET A 1 27.31 24.02 -45.77
C MET A 1 26.76 24.61 -44.49
N ALA A 2 26.76 23.81 -43.41
CA ALA A 2 26.38 24.13 -42.02
C ALA A 2 24.88 24.31 -41.67
N SER A 3 24.17 23.20 -41.41
CA SER A 3 23.04 23.14 -40.49
C SER A 3 22.88 21.73 -39.89
N SER A 4 23.29 21.55 -38.64
CA SER A 4 22.80 20.52 -37.69
C SER A 4 23.75 20.40 -36.48
N LEU A 5 23.39 21.03 -35.37
CA LEU A 5 23.91 20.70 -34.04
C LEU A 5 22.74 20.84 -33.06
N GLY A 6 22.18 19.71 -32.64
CA GLY A 6 21.11 19.62 -31.66
C GLY A 6 21.36 18.44 -30.73
N ALA A 7 21.70 18.78 -29.48
CA ALA A 7 21.67 17.99 -28.25
C ALA A 7 22.55 16.70 -28.14
N PRO A 8 23.14 16.44 -26.94
CA PRO A 8 23.95 15.25 -26.68
C PRO A 8 23.09 13.97 -26.72
N PRO A 9 23.66 12.81 -27.08
CA PRO A 9 22.91 11.59 -27.33
C PRO A 9 22.33 11.03 -26.02
N VAL A 10 21.02 10.81 -26.03
CA VAL A 10 20.30 10.00 -25.04
C VAL A 10 20.77 8.55 -25.21
N LEU A 11 21.62 8.09 -24.29
CA LEU A 11 21.99 6.68 -24.15
C LEU A 11 20.87 5.92 -23.44
N SER A 12 19.86 5.52 -24.19
CA SER A 12 19.00 4.41 -23.80
C SER A 12 18.46 3.75 -25.06
N THR A 13 19.21 2.80 -25.62
CA THR A 13 18.64 1.82 -26.54
C THR A 13 17.96 0.69 -25.75
N PRO A 14 16.85 0.15 -26.29
CA PRO A 14 15.93 -0.76 -25.64
C PRO A 14 16.48 -2.18 -25.63
N ASP A 15 16.03 -3.02 -24.70
CA ASP A 15 15.88 -4.46 -24.93
C ASP A 15 14.98 -5.09 -23.85
N THR A 16 14.13 -5.93 -24.39
CA THR A 16 13.05 -6.75 -23.86
C THR A 16 13.54 -7.92 -23.02
N HIS A 17 12.67 -8.38 -22.11
CA HIS A 17 12.65 -9.69 -21.46
C HIS A 17 13.97 -10.24 -20.91
N ILE A 18 14.47 -9.66 -19.83
CA ILE A 18 15.33 -10.42 -18.92
C ILE A 18 15.01 -9.88 -17.54
N LEU A 19 14.06 -10.54 -16.84
CA LEU A 19 13.80 -10.57 -15.39
C LEU A 19 12.36 -10.88 -14.95
N ASP A 20 11.60 -11.59 -15.78
CA ASP A 20 10.76 -12.62 -15.15
C ASP A 20 11.72 -13.73 -14.73
N GLY A 21 12.45 -13.48 -13.63
CA GLY A 21 13.21 -14.52 -12.95
C GLY A 21 12.24 -15.64 -12.68
N THR A 22 12.51 -16.78 -13.33
CA THR A 22 11.87 -18.09 -13.16
C THR A 22 10.76 -18.12 -12.11
N SER A 23 9.51 -18.15 -12.59
CA SER A 23 8.22 -18.08 -11.86
C SER A 23 7.76 -16.69 -11.41
N ASN A 24 7.10 -15.97 -12.32
CA ASN A 24 5.87 -15.20 -12.07
C ASN A 24 5.36 -14.56 -13.38
N GLY A 25 4.83 -15.38 -14.30
CA GLY A 25 3.72 -14.87 -15.10
C GLY A 25 2.54 -14.54 -14.18
N PRO A 26 1.56 -13.71 -14.60
CA PRO A 26 0.25 -13.76 -13.96
C PRO A 26 -0.15 -15.24 -13.94
N ALA A 27 -0.71 -15.71 -12.81
CA ALA A 27 -1.25 -17.06 -12.69
C ALA A 27 -1.82 -17.45 -14.04
N THR A 28 -1.17 -18.41 -14.72
CA THR A 28 -1.64 -18.93 -16.00
C THR A 28 -3.09 -19.26 -15.72
N CYS A 29 -4.02 -18.51 -16.31
CA CYS A 29 -5.41 -18.88 -16.25
C CYS A 29 -5.42 -20.30 -16.77
N VAL A 30 -5.64 -21.26 -15.88
CA VAL A 30 -5.84 -22.67 -16.21
C VAL A 30 -6.81 -22.62 -17.38
N SER A 31 -6.30 -23.01 -18.55
CA SER A 31 -7.05 -22.87 -19.79
C SER A 31 -8.41 -23.54 -19.58
N GLU A 32 -9.48 -23.06 -20.19
CA GLU A 32 -10.79 -23.74 -20.07
C GLU A 32 -10.69 -25.23 -20.45
N SER A 33 -9.71 -25.60 -21.30
CA SER A 33 -9.32 -26.98 -21.60
C SER A 33 -8.72 -27.77 -20.43
N GLU A 34 -7.96 -27.14 -19.53
CA GLU A 34 -7.36 -27.82 -18.37
C GLU A 34 -8.35 -28.03 -17.22
N LYS A 35 -9.41 -27.22 -17.11
CA LYS A 35 -10.52 -27.47 -16.16
C LYS A 35 -11.44 -28.62 -16.59
N ALA A 36 -11.30 -29.11 -17.83
CA ALA A 36 -12.21 -30.04 -18.48
C ALA A 36 -11.58 -31.43 -18.78
N LEU A 37 -10.46 -31.78 -18.15
CA LEU A 37 -9.83 -33.10 -18.34
C LEU A 37 -10.72 -34.22 -17.79
N SER A 38 -10.92 -35.25 -18.60
CA SER A 38 -11.57 -36.51 -18.19
C SER A 38 -10.66 -37.35 -17.29
N ASP A 39 -11.24 -38.26 -16.50
CA ASP A 39 -10.48 -39.11 -15.57
C ASP A 39 -9.42 -39.98 -16.30
N GLU A 40 -9.72 -40.43 -17.53
CA GLU A 40 -8.77 -41.15 -18.40
C GLU A 40 -7.57 -40.27 -18.82
N GLN A 41 -7.81 -38.98 -19.08
CA GLN A 41 -6.75 -38.04 -19.44
C GLN A 41 -5.89 -37.68 -18.23
N LEU A 42 -6.49 -37.60 -17.04
CA LEU A 42 -5.78 -37.39 -15.78
C LEU A 42 -4.85 -38.57 -15.48
N GLU A 43 -5.33 -39.81 -15.62
CA GLU A 43 -4.52 -41.02 -15.41
C GLU A 43 -3.25 -41.04 -16.27
N VAL A 44 -3.38 -40.64 -17.54
CA VAL A 44 -2.26 -40.57 -18.49
C VAL A 44 -1.35 -39.38 -18.20
N ARG A 45 -1.91 -38.21 -17.88
CA ARG A 45 -1.18 -36.97 -17.62
C ARG A 45 -0.31 -37.08 -16.38
N TYR A 46 -0.83 -37.65 -15.30
CA TYR A 46 -0.17 -37.76 -13.99
C TYR A 46 0.52 -39.11 -13.77
N GLU A 47 0.53 -39.98 -14.78
CA GLU A 47 1.17 -41.30 -14.73
C GLU A 47 0.75 -42.14 -13.50
N ILE A 48 -0.53 -42.07 -13.11
CA ILE A 48 -1.05 -42.63 -11.87
C ILE A 48 -0.66 -44.09 -11.71
N SER A 49 -0.88 -44.89 -12.76
CA SER A 49 -0.56 -46.32 -12.81
C SER A 49 0.92 -46.63 -12.55
N ARG A 50 1.85 -45.81 -13.08
CA ARG A 50 3.30 -45.96 -12.83
C ARG A 50 3.65 -45.59 -11.40
N THR A 51 3.14 -44.45 -10.93
CA THR A 51 3.37 -43.94 -9.58
C THR A 51 2.90 -44.95 -8.52
N VAL A 52 1.71 -45.53 -8.66
CA VAL A 52 1.21 -46.57 -7.76
C VAL A 52 2.11 -47.81 -7.75
N LYS A 53 2.58 -48.25 -8.94
CA LYS A 53 3.48 -49.39 -9.05
C LYS A 53 4.80 -49.14 -8.31
N GLU A 54 5.43 -47.99 -8.51
CA GLU A 54 6.70 -47.63 -7.87
C GLU A 54 6.55 -47.50 -6.34
N ILE A 55 5.46 -46.88 -5.87
CA ILE A 55 5.14 -46.78 -4.44
C ILE A 55 5.06 -48.17 -3.80
N ARG A 56 4.39 -49.12 -4.45
CA ARG A 56 4.24 -50.50 -3.96
C ARG A 56 5.56 -51.26 -3.97
N GLU A 57 6.35 -51.13 -5.05
CA GLU A 57 7.66 -51.77 -5.17
C GLU A 57 8.66 -51.27 -4.11
N LYS A 58 8.66 -49.95 -3.85
CA LYS A 58 9.53 -49.32 -2.85
C LYS A 58 9.01 -49.41 -1.41
N LYS A 59 7.79 -49.92 -1.22
CA LYS A 59 7.12 -50.10 0.09
C LYS A 59 6.99 -48.81 0.90
N TRP A 60 6.79 -47.67 0.23
CA TRP A 60 6.55 -46.39 0.91
C TRP A 60 5.16 -46.37 1.54
N ARG A 61 5.04 -45.95 2.80
CA ARG A 61 3.77 -45.95 3.56
C ARG A 61 3.22 -44.55 3.79
N ARG A 62 4.07 -43.53 3.86
CA ARG A 62 3.72 -42.12 4.04
C ARG A 62 4.29 -41.32 2.89
N ILE A 63 3.46 -40.67 2.09
CA ILE A 63 3.91 -40.09 0.81
C ILE A 63 3.41 -38.67 0.69
N ALA A 64 4.31 -37.76 0.37
CA ALA A 64 3.98 -36.37 0.09
C ALA A 64 3.83 -36.15 -1.43
N LEU A 65 2.64 -35.77 -1.88
CA LEU A 65 2.34 -35.43 -3.26
C LEU A 65 2.47 -33.92 -3.44
N GLN A 66 3.54 -33.45 -4.07
CA GLN A 66 3.83 -32.03 -4.28
C GLN A 66 3.36 -31.59 -5.67
N PHE A 67 2.39 -30.67 -5.71
CA PHE A 67 1.83 -30.11 -6.94
C PHE A 67 2.22 -28.63 -7.13
N PRO A 68 2.49 -28.20 -8.37
CA PRO A 68 2.51 -26.80 -8.74
C PRO A 68 1.16 -26.14 -8.49
N ASP A 69 1.15 -24.84 -8.18
CA ASP A 69 -0.09 -24.11 -7.83
C ASP A 69 -1.17 -24.22 -8.92
N GLU A 70 -0.77 -24.25 -10.20
CA GLU A 70 -1.67 -24.41 -11.36
C GLU A 70 -2.31 -25.81 -11.47
N MET A 71 -1.69 -26.83 -10.88
CA MET A 71 -2.14 -28.22 -10.92
C MET A 71 -2.87 -28.65 -9.63
N LEU A 72 -2.93 -27.80 -8.61
CA LEU A 72 -3.59 -28.10 -7.33
C LEU A 72 -5.07 -28.46 -7.49
N LEU A 73 -5.74 -27.97 -8.54
CA LEU A 73 -7.14 -28.28 -8.80
C LEU A 73 -7.39 -29.77 -9.13
N HIS A 74 -6.36 -30.49 -9.59
CA HIS A 74 -6.43 -31.94 -9.86
C HIS A 74 -6.06 -32.78 -8.62
N SER A 75 -5.43 -32.17 -7.60
CA SER A 75 -4.84 -32.89 -6.45
C SER A 75 -5.83 -33.79 -5.69
N ALA A 76 -7.10 -33.39 -5.57
CA ALA A 76 -8.13 -34.17 -4.89
C ALA A 76 -8.66 -35.36 -5.73
N ARG A 77 -8.69 -35.23 -7.06
CA ARG A 77 -9.07 -36.33 -7.98
C ARG A 77 -7.94 -37.34 -8.09
N GLU A 78 -6.70 -36.86 -8.22
CA GLU A 78 -5.50 -37.68 -8.18
C GLU A 78 -5.37 -38.49 -6.88
N ALA A 79 -5.55 -37.84 -5.72
CA ALA A 79 -5.53 -38.53 -4.43
C ALA A 79 -6.62 -39.62 -4.32
N ARG A 80 -7.78 -39.41 -4.96
CA ARG A 80 -8.87 -40.40 -5.03
C ARG A 80 -8.49 -41.58 -5.93
N ASP A 81 -7.97 -41.35 -7.12
CA ASP A 81 -7.64 -42.43 -8.07
C ASP A 81 -6.44 -43.26 -7.61
N HIS A 82 -5.50 -42.66 -6.88
CA HIS A 82 -4.42 -43.38 -6.20
C HIS A 82 -4.91 -44.32 -5.07
N SER A 83 -6.15 -44.15 -4.60
CA SER A 83 -6.76 -44.95 -3.52
C SER A 83 -7.67 -46.09 -3.98
N VAL A 84 -8.06 -46.15 -5.27
CA VAL A 84 -9.03 -47.11 -5.81
C VAL A 84 -8.35 -48.17 -6.70
N PRO A 85 -8.67 -49.48 -6.59
CA PRO A 85 -8.13 -50.51 -7.47
C PRO A 85 -8.77 -50.50 -8.89
N PRO A 86 -8.02 -50.90 -9.95
CA PRO A 86 -8.52 -50.92 -11.34
C PRO A 86 -9.70 -51.87 -11.63
N SER A 87 -10.13 -52.67 -10.66
CA SER A 87 -11.13 -53.72 -10.84
C SER A 87 -12.59 -53.25 -10.69
N LEU A 88 -12.85 -51.97 -10.43
CA LEU A 88 -14.20 -51.45 -10.17
C LEU A 88 -14.76 -50.48 -11.23
N LEU A 89 -14.07 -50.28 -12.36
CA LEU A 89 -14.52 -49.35 -13.42
C LEU A 89 -15.67 -49.89 -14.31
N ASN A 90 -16.22 -51.07 -14.04
CA ASN A 90 -17.33 -51.65 -14.79
C ASN A 90 -18.56 -51.90 -13.91
N ALA A 91 -19.12 -50.85 -13.29
CA ALA A 91 -20.51 -50.86 -12.82
C ALA A 91 -20.99 -49.43 -12.56
N SER A 92 -21.82 -48.92 -13.48
CA SER A 92 -22.62 -47.72 -13.26
C SER A 92 -23.73 -48.04 -12.25
N GLU A 93 -23.65 -47.51 -11.02
CA GLU A 93 -24.76 -47.00 -10.21
C GLU A 93 -24.30 -46.64 -8.78
N GLY A 94 -24.49 -45.37 -8.41
CA GLY A 94 -24.64 -44.85 -7.04
C GLY A 94 -23.59 -45.19 -5.98
N LEU A 95 -22.66 -44.26 -5.69
CA LEU A 95 -21.94 -44.22 -4.40
C LEU A 95 -21.97 -42.82 -3.80
N SER A 96 -22.42 -42.72 -2.55
CA SER A 96 -22.80 -41.49 -1.85
C SER A 96 -22.08 -41.28 -0.50
N SER A 97 -20.77 -41.56 -0.37
CA SER A 97 -19.91 -40.90 0.63
C SER A 97 -18.42 -41.26 0.46
N LEU A 98 -17.53 -40.37 0.93
CA LEU A 98 -16.06 -40.49 0.89
C LEU A 98 -15.47 -41.52 1.88
N ASN A 99 -16.25 -42.01 2.85
CA ASN A 99 -15.70 -42.85 3.92
C ASN A 99 -15.39 -44.29 3.47
N ASP A 100 -16.00 -44.79 2.40
CA ASP A 100 -15.77 -46.16 1.92
C ASP A 100 -14.52 -46.33 1.04
N ALA A 101 -14.01 -45.25 0.43
CA ALA A 101 -12.87 -45.29 -0.51
C ALA A 101 -11.49 -45.53 0.17
N THR A 102 -11.41 -45.40 1.50
CA THR A 102 -10.15 -45.53 2.25
C THR A 102 -9.78 -46.97 2.63
N SER A 103 -10.64 -47.95 2.32
CA SER A 103 -10.51 -49.33 2.77
C SER A 103 -9.71 -50.27 1.84
N THR A 104 -9.24 -49.84 0.67
CA THR A 104 -8.73 -50.77 -0.38
C THR A 104 -7.35 -50.48 -0.97
N LEU A 105 -6.46 -49.81 -0.24
CA LEU A 105 -5.00 -49.88 -0.46
C LEU A 105 -4.34 -50.95 0.42
N SER A 106 -4.82 -52.20 0.33
CA SER A 106 -4.16 -53.33 0.98
C SER A 106 -3.04 -53.87 0.09
N LEU A 107 -1.80 -53.49 0.40
CA LEU A 107 -0.64 -54.33 0.09
C LEU A 107 -0.84 -55.67 0.80
N SER A 108 -0.63 -56.79 0.12
CA SER A 108 -0.90 -58.11 0.70
C SER A 108 0.00 -58.38 1.91
N GLY A 109 -0.53 -58.17 3.10
CA GLY A 109 0.08 -58.43 4.41
C GLY A 109 -0.51 -57.49 5.45
N SER A 110 -0.83 -58.00 6.64
CA SER A 110 -1.39 -57.23 7.74
C SER A 110 -0.56 -55.96 8.01
N GLU A 111 -1.25 -54.81 8.11
CA GLU A 111 -0.86 -53.54 8.76
C GLU A 111 -0.95 -52.29 7.86
N THR A 112 -1.84 -51.39 8.27
CA THR A 112 -1.89 -49.91 8.04
C THR A 112 -2.07 -49.39 6.61
N PRO A 113 -3.07 -48.51 6.36
CA PRO A 113 -3.28 -47.86 5.06
C PRO A 113 -2.13 -46.89 4.70
N VAL A 114 -1.82 -46.76 3.41
CA VAL A 114 -0.86 -45.77 2.89
C VAL A 114 -1.42 -44.37 3.09
N LYS A 115 -0.66 -43.51 3.77
CA LYS A 115 -1.05 -42.12 4.06
C LYS A 115 -0.50 -41.19 2.97
N LEU A 116 -1.41 -40.54 2.24
CA LEU A 116 -1.08 -39.54 1.24
C LEU A 116 -1.26 -38.13 1.83
N THR A 117 -0.28 -37.26 1.64
CA THR A 117 -0.32 -35.86 2.07
C THR A 117 -0.10 -34.95 0.87
N ILE A 118 -1.01 -34.02 0.60
CA ILE A 118 -0.86 -33.06 -0.50
C ILE A 118 -0.01 -31.88 -0.02
N LEU A 119 1.10 -31.63 -0.71
CA LEU A 119 1.90 -30.42 -0.62
C LEU A 119 1.65 -29.58 -1.87
N ALA A 120 1.71 -28.26 -1.73
CA ALA A 120 1.77 -27.38 -2.91
C ALA A 120 3.18 -26.81 -3.09
N ASP A 121 3.31 -25.83 -3.97
CA ASP A 121 4.57 -25.19 -4.30
C ASP A 121 5.37 -24.72 -3.08
N THR A 122 6.68 -24.82 -3.25
CA THR A 122 7.65 -24.46 -2.22
C THR A 122 7.78 -22.95 -2.16
N SER A 123 8.21 -22.45 -0.99
CA SER A 123 8.54 -21.03 -0.85
C SER A 123 9.80 -20.60 -1.62
N TYR A 124 10.48 -21.52 -2.32
CA TYR A 124 11.76 -21.31 -3.00
C TYR A 124 11.63 -21.30 -4.53
N GLY A 125 10.52 -21.82 -5.06
CA GLY A 125 10.22 -21.94 -6.49
C GLY A 125 9.46 -23.23 -6.80
N SER A 126 8.64 -23.23 -7.86
CA SER A 126 7.82 -24.38 -8.26
C SER A 126 8.65 -25.55 -8.81
N CYS A 127 9.85 -25.27 -9.31
CA CYS A 127 10.78 -26.28 -9.84
C CYS A 127 11.54 -27.06 -8.75
N CYS A 128 11.48 -26.65 -7.49
CA CYS A 128 12.24 -27.26 -6.40
C CYS A 128 11.40 -28.28 -5.61
N VAL A 129 12.05 -29.31 -5.08
CA VAL A 129 11.41 -30.28 -4.18
C VAL A 129 11.44 -29.79 -2.74
N ASP A 130 10.30 -29.84 -2.02
CA ASP A 130 10.21 -29.47 -0.60
C ASP A 130 10.39 -30.67 0.33
N GLU A 131 11.64 -31.12 0.51
CA GLU A 131 11.92 -32.21 1.45
C GLU A 131 11.69 -31.82 2.91
N ILE A 132 11.75 -30.51 3.24
CA ILE A 132 11.55 -30.00 4.60
C ILE A 132 10.08 -30.09 4.99
N ALA A 133 9.16 -29.64 4.13
CA ALA A 133 7.73 -29.77 4.38
C ALA A 133 7.29 -31.25 4.40
N ALA A 134 7.87 -32.07 3.52
CA ALA A 134 7.62 -33.51 3.50
C ALA A 134 8.10 -34.21 4.78
N GLU A 135 9.25 -33.82 5.33
CA GLU A 135 9.77 -34.32 6.60
C GLU A 135 8.87 -33.91 7.78
N HIS A 136 8.33 -32.69 7.79
CA HIS A 136 7.38 -32.25 8.83
C HIS A 136 6.07 -33.04 8.85
N VAL A 137 5.71 -33.72 7.77
CA VAL A 137 4.53 -34.61 7.71
C VAL A 137 4.90 -36.09 7.82
N ASP A 138 6.14 -36.37 8.22
CA ASP A 138 6.75 -37.69 8.35
C ASP A 138 6.64 -38.53 7.06
N ALA A 139 6.83 -37.92 5.89
CA ALA A 139 6.80 -38.66 4.62
C ALA A 139 8.06 -39.52 4.44
N ASP A 140 7.87 -40.73 3.91
CA ASP A 140 8.94 -41.64 3.52
C ASP A 140 9.51 -41.28 2.13
N ALA A 141 8.73 -40.60 1.29
CA ALA A 141 9.08 -40.17 -0.06
C ALA A 141 8.24 -38.98 -0.55
N VAL A 142 8.77 -38.25 -1.53
CA VAL A 142 8.06 -37.15 -2.21
C VAL A 142 7.77 -37.52 -3.66
N VAL A 143 6.53 -37.34 -4.11
CA VAL A 143 6.18 -37.36 -5.54
C VAL A 143 6.03 -35.91 -5.99
N HIS A 144 6.91 -35.46 -6.87
CA HIS A 144 6.93 -34.09 -7.37
C HIS A 144 6.37 -34.03 -8.79
N TYR A 145 5.27 -33.31 -8.96
CA TYR A 145 4.55 -33.17 -10.23
C TYR A 145 4.97 -31.91 -11.00
N GLY A 146 4.99 -31.99 -12.32
CA GLY A 146 5.24 -30.85 -13.22
C GLY A 146 6.71 -30.56 -13.48
N ARG A 147 7.04 -29.29 -13.71
CA ARG A 147 8.40 -28.82 -14.03
C ARG A 147 9.30 -28.94 -12.80
N SER A 148 10.49 -29.50 -13.00
CA SER A 148 11.51 -29.67 -11.95
C SER A 148 12.88 -29.19 -12.39
N CYS A 149 13.66 -28.64 -11.46
CA CYS A 149 15.07 -28.29 -11.68
C CYS A 149 16.00 -29.53 -11.62
N LEU A 150 15.45 -30.69 -11.22
CA LEU A 150 16.16 -31.97 -11.09
C LEU A 150 17.41 -31.93 -10.20
N SER A 151 17.52 -30.92 -9.35
CA SER A 151 18.62 -30.81 -8.40
C SER A 151 18.55 -31.98 -7.41
N PRO A 152 19.67 -32.65 -7.11
CA PRO A 152 19.68 -33.81 -6.22
C PRO A 152 19.24 -33.41 -4.81
N THR A 153 18.29 -34.15 -4.25
CA THR A 153 17.82 -33.96 -2.87
C THR A 153 18.77 -34.54 -1.83
N ALA A 154 18.71 -34.05 -0.61
CA ALA A 154 19.64 -34.43 0.45
C ALA A 154 19.10 -35.52 1.38
N ARG A 155 17.78 -35.55 1.63
CA ARG A 155 17.17 -36.32 2.75
C ARG A 155 16.21 -37.39 2.29
N LEU A 156 15.26 -37.04 1.41
CA LEU A 156 14.17 -37.93 1.01
C LEU A 156 14.30 -38.40 -0.43
N PRO A 157 13.91 -39.65 -0.74
CA PRO A 157 13.78 -40.11 -2.11
C PRO A 157 12.63 -39.36 -2.81
N VAL A 158 12.86 -39.00 -4.07
CA VAL A 158 11.90 -38.24 -4.88
C VAL A 158 11.55 -39.00 -6.14
N LEU A 159 10.25 -39.15 -6.38
CA LEU A 159 9.70 -39.58 -7.66
C LEU A 159 9.24 -38.35 -8.45
N HIS A 160 9.77 -38.17 -9.65
CA HIS A 160 9.39 -37.04 -10.50
C HIS A 160 8.34 -37.48 -11.54
N VAL A 161 7.27 -36.72 -11.64
CA VAL A 161 6.20 -36.90 -12.64
C VAL A 161 6.07 -35.63 -13.45
N TYR A 162 6.64 -35.60 -14.65
CA TYR A 162 6.81 -34.37 -15.43
C TYR A 162 5.54 -33.83 -16.08
N THR A 163 4.43 -34.58 -16.00
CA THR A 163 3.13 -34.31 -16.62
C THR A 163 3.20 -34.17 -18.15
N LYS A 164 2.64 -35.15 -18.90
CA LYS A 164 2.80 -35.23 -20.36
C LYS A 164 1.94 -34.23 -21.15
N HIS A 165 2.53 -33.26 -21.85
CA HIS A 165 1.79 -32.33 -22.71
C HIS A 165 1.84 -32.71 -24.19
N ASP A 166 0.76 -32.47 -24.93
CA ASP A 166 0.69 -32.79 -26.36
C ASP A 166 1.59 -31.90 -27.22
N LEU A 167 2.27 -32.50 -28.21
CA LEU A 167 3.12 -31.82 -29.17
C LEU A 167 2.58 -31.96 -30.59
N ASN A 168 2.48 -30.84 -31.32
CA ASN A 168 2.22 -30.86 -32.76
C ASN A 168 3.49 -31.29 -33.52
N TYR A 169 3.57 -32.58 -33.85
CA TYR A 169 4.71 -33.17 -34.56
C TYR A 169 4.97 -32.55 -35.93
N ASP A 170 3.93 -32.21 -36.68
CA ASP A 170 4.11 -31.70 -38.05
C ASP A 170 4.72 -30.30 -38.02
N ALA A 171 4.29 -29.46 -37.07
CA ALA A 171 4.88 -28.16 -36.82
C ALA A 171 6.32 -28.27 -36.33
N ALA A 172 6.60 -29.19 -35.39
CA ALA A 172 7.95 -29.40 -34.86
C ALA A 172 8.93 -29.93 -35.93
N VAL A 173 8.50 -30.89 -36.76
CA VAL A 173 9.29 -31.39 -37.88
C VAL A 173 9.55 -30.31 -38.93
N LYS A 174 8.55 -29.48 -39.23
CA LYS A 174 8.71 -28.35 -40.16
C LYS A 174 9.75 -27.36 -39.61
N ALA A 175 9.62 -26.94 -38.35
CA ALA A 175 10.55 -26.03 -37.71
C ALA A 175 11.99 -26.59 -37.67
N PHE A 176 12.15 -27.90 -37.41
CA PHE A 176 13.45 -28.57 -37.45
C PHE A 176 14.08 -28.52 -38.85
N ARG A 177 13.28 -28.78 -39.89
CA ARG A 177 13.75 -28.74 -41.30
C ARG A 177 14.12 -27.33 -41.76
N ASP A 178 13.36 -26.35 -41.33
CA ASP A 178 13.60 -24.94 -41.64
C ASP A 178 14.89 -24.46 -40.95
N ALA A 179 15.15 -24.93 -39.72
CA ALA A 179 16.35 -24.59 -38.95
C ALA A 179 17.61 -25.34 -39.42
N PHE A 180 17.48 -26.61 -39.83
CA PHE A 180 18.59 -27.49 -40.21
C PHE A 180 18.32 -28.13 -41.58
N PRO A 181 18.54 -27.40 -42.69
CA PRO A 181 18.28 -27.90 -44.04
C PRO A 181 19.27 -29.00 -44.47
N GLU A 182 20.49 -29.00 -43.93
CA GLU A 182 21.49 -30.04 -44.22
C GLU A 182 21.31 -31.27 -43.31
N ARG A 183 21.13 -32.44 -43.93
CA ARG A 183 20.81 -33.68 -43.19
C ARG A 183 21.97 -34.30 -42.41
N SER A 184 23.19 -33.80 -42.64
CA SER A 184 24.43 -34.27 -42.00
C SER A 184 24.85 -33.45 -40.78
N GLU A 185 24.15 -32.35 -40.45
CA GLU A 185 24.46 -31.54 -39.28
C GLU A 185 24.33 -32.33 -37.97
N LYS A 186 25.27 -32.09 -37.05
CA LYS A 186 25.28 -32.71 -35.71
C LYS A 186 24.26 -31.99 -34.82
N VAL A 187 23.09 -32.59 -34.57
CA VAL A 187 22.02 -31.93 -33.79
C VAL A 187 21.65 -32.71 -32.53
N VAL A 188 21.69 -32.07 -31.36
CA VAL A 188 21.11 -32.60 -30.12
C VAL A 188 19.65 -32.13 -30.02
N VAL A 189 18.73 -33.08 -29.87
CA VAL A 189 17.30 -32.80 -29.68
C VAL A 189 16.96 -32.99 -28.21
N THR A 190 16.40 -31.94 -27.60
CA THR A 190 15.99 -31.92 -26.19
C THR A 190 14.65 -31.19 -26.05
N ALA A 191 14.02 -31.30 -24.89
CA ALA A 191 12.78 -30.62 -24.57
C ALA A 191 12.77 -30.19 -23.09
N ASP A 192 11.88 -29.25 -22.77
CA ASP A 192 11.43 -29.08 -21.39
C ASP A 192 10.77 -30.39 -20.90
N LEU A 193 10.82 -30.61 -19.58
CA LEU A 193 10.43 -31.88 -18.95
C LEU A 193 9.04 -32.39 -19.36
N PRO A 194 7.98 -31.55 -19.44
CA PRO A 194 6.64 -32.00 -19.84
C PRO A 194 6.55 -32.54 -21.27
N TYR A 195 7.52 -32.22 -22.13
CA TYR A 195 7.59 -32.63 -23.54
C TYR A 195 8.68 -33.68 -23.82
N SER A 196 9.39 -34.14 -22.80
CA SER A 196 10.55 -35.03 -22.93
C SER A 196 10.24 -36.36 -23.65
N ASP A 197 9.05 -36.92 -23.45
CA ASP A 197 8.61 -38.15 -24.12
C ASP A 197 8.41 -38.00 -25.63
N HIS A 198 8.30 -36.76 -26.12
CA HIS A 198 8.17 -36.49 -27.55
C HIS A 198 9.51 -36.53 -28.27
N VAL A 199 10.65 -36.39 -27.57
CA VAL A 199 12.00 -36.33 -28.16
C VAL A 199 12.31 -37.59 -28.97
N LYS A 200 12.17 -38.79 -28.37
CA LYS A 200 12.42 -40.07 -29.08
C LYS A 200 11.51 -40.26 -30.29
N LYS A 201 10.22 -39.93 -30.14
CA LYS A 201 9.23 -40.03 -31.21
C LYS A 201 9.53 -39.07 -32.37
N LEU A 202 9.94 -37.84 -32.06
CA LEU A 202 10.35 -36.85 -33.04
C LEU A 202 11.61 -37.30 -33.79
N CYS A 203 12.64 -37.78 -33.06
CA CYS A 203 13.86 -38.33 -33.67
C CYS A 203 13.58 -39.53 -34.59
N THR A 204 12.61 -40.38 -34.25
CA THR A 204 12.17 -41.48 -35.14
C THR A 204 11.60 -40.93 -36.45
N LYS A 205 10.69 -39.94 -36.38
CA LYS A 205 10.14 -39.27 -37.57
C LYS A 205 11.20 -38.55 -38.40
N LEU A 206 12.21 -37.95 -37.76
CA LEU A 206 13.33 -37.29 -38.44
C LEU A 206 14.26 -38.32 -39.13
N SER A 207 14.44 -39.51 -38.54
CA SER A 207 15.15 -40.64 -39.15
C SER A 207 14.49 -41.06 -40.45
N ASP A 208 13.15 -41.19 -40.45
CA ASP A 208 12.35 -41.56 -41.63
C ASP A 208 12.48 -40.54 -42.77
N LEU A 209 12.81 -39.28 -42.44
CA LEU A 209 13.05 -38.19 -43.39
C LEU A 209 14.51 -38.09 -43.88
N GLY A 210 15.39 -38.99 -43.41
CA GLY A 210 16.76 -39.13 -43.88
C GLY A 210 17.80 -38.27 -43.16
N TYR A 211 17.49 -37.72 -41.98
CA TYR A 211 18.51 -37.17 -41.09
C TYR A 211 19.29 -38.32 -40.44
N THR A 212 20.61 -38.20 -40.30
CA THR A 212 21.46 -39.32 -39.83
C THR A 212 22.32 -38.97 -38.62
N ASN A 213 22.48 -37.69 -38.30
CA ASN A 213 23.48 -37.21 -37.36
C ASN A 213 22.85 -36.41 -36.21
N PHE A 214 21.87 -36.98 -35.52
CA PHE A 214 21.25 -36.36 -34.35
C PHE A 214 21.26 -37.27 -33.13
N PHE A 215 21.22 -36.65 -31.95
CA PHE A 215 21.20 -37.33 -30.66
C PHE A 215 19.94 -36.97 -29.88
N ALA A 216 19.13 -37.97 -29.53
CA ALA A 216 17.97 -37.81 -28.68
C ALA A 216 18.42 -37.75 -27.21
N ALA A 217 18.39 -36.56 -26.61
CA ALA A 217 18.87 -36.37 -25.25
C ALA A 217 17.83 -36.86 -24.23
N ASP A 218 18.15 -37.95 -23.53
CA ASP A 218 17.37 -38.46 -22.40
C ASP A 218 17.57 -37.62 -21.15
N ILE A 219 16.57 -37.59 -20.27
CA ILE A 219 16.69 -36.95 -18.95
C ILE A 219 17.62 -37.77 -18.08
N ILE A 220 18.64 -37.11 -17.52
CA ILE A 220 19.49 -37.65 -16.47
C ILE A 220 19.43 -36.73 -15.25
N HIS A 221 19.64 -37.25 -14.04
CA HIS A 221 19.63 -36.44 -12.81
C HIS A 221 21.05 -35.97 -12.47
N ASP A 222 21.71 -35.37 -13.45
CA ASP A 222 23.07 -34.86 -13.34
C ASP A 222 23.13 -33.39 -13.80
N PRO A 223 23.10 -32.43 -12.88
CA PRO A 223 23.15 -31.01 -13.21
C PRO A 223 24.54 -30.57 -13.72
N ALA A 224 25.59 -31.37 -13.48
CA ALA A 224 26.96 -31.08 -13.88
C ALA A 224 27.28 -31.51 -15.33
N SER A 225 26.37 -32.26 -15.97
CA SER A 225 26.48 -32.61 -17.38
C SER A 225 26.66 -31.37 -18.26
N PRO A 226 27.49 -31.42 -19.33
CA PRO A 226 27.66 -30.32 -20.28
C PRO A 226 26.33 -29.76 -20.82
N ILE A 227 25.31 -30.63 -20.94
CA ILE A 227 23.93 -30.21 -21.09
C ILE A 227 23.22 -30.58 -19.78
N PRO A 228 22.93 -29.60 -18.90
CA PRO A 228 22.43 -29.88 -17.55
C PRO A 228 21.22 -30.81 -17.54
N ASN A 229 21.29 -31.89 -16.75
CA ASN A 229 20.26 -32.91 -16.61
C ASN A 229 19.85 -33.60 -17.93
N ARG A 230 20.74 -33.63 -18.92
CA ARG A 230 20.51 -34.30 -20.21
C ARG A 230 21.67 -35.22 -20.56
N ALA A 231 21.33 -36.36 -21.15
CA ALA A 231 22.30 -37.24 -21.76
C ALA A 231 23.02 -36.51 -22.90
N ILE A 232 24.29 -36.84 -23.07
CA ILE A 232 25.17 -36.23 -24.07
C ILE A 232 25.63 -37.26 -25.10
N PRO A 233 25.96 -36.83 -26.34
CA PRO A 233 26.54 -37.72 -27.33
C PRO A 233 27.83 -38.39 -26.82
N PRO A 234 28.13 -39.65 -27.22
CA PRO A 234 29.35 -40.34 -26.78
C PRO A 234 30.66 -39.58 -27.09
N SER A 235 30.70 -38.82 -28.18
CA SER A 235 31.86 -37.97 -28.51
C SER A 235 32.11 -36.88 -27.47
N VAL A 236 31.04 -36.30 -26.94
CA VAL A 236 31.09 -35.23 -25.91
C VAL A 236 31.48 -35.80 -24.55
N SER A 237 31.08 -37.05 -24.27
CA SER A 237 31.50 -37.74 -23.04
C SER A 237 33.01 -38.03 -23.00
N LEU A 238 33.66 -38.18 -24.15
CA LEU A 238 35.11 -38.40 -24.25
C LEU A 238 35.90 -37.09 -24.20
N ASP A 239 35.38 -36.06 -24.88
CA ASP A 239 35.93 -34.71 -24.86
C ASP A 239 34.79 -33.67 -24.82
N PRO A 240 34.54 -33.03 -23.65
CA PRO A 240 33.50 -32.02 -23.50
C PRO A 240 33.65 -30.83 -24.46
N ALA A 241 34.86 -30.53 -24.96
CA ALA A 241 35.08 -29.44 -25.91
C ALA A 241 34.40 -29.69 -27.27
N THR A 242 34.18 -30.96 -27.63
CA THR A 242 33.49 -31.34 -28.88
C THR A 242 32.02 -30.94 -28.91
N LEU A 243 31.43 -30.56 -27.77
CA LEU A 243 30.07 -30.04 -27.71
C LEU A 243 29.88 -28.78 -28.58
N ARG A 244 30.94 -28.00 -28.79
CA ARG A 244 30.93 -26.81 -29.66
C ARG A 244 30.70 -27.12 -31.13
N GLU A 245 30.81 -28.38 -31.54
CA GLU A 245 30.49 -28.84 -32.91
C GLU A 245 29.03 -29.24 -33.10
N TRP A 246 28.24 -29.26 -32.01
CA TRP A 246 26.84 -29.69 -32.03
C TRP A 246 25.90 -28.49 -31.97
N HIS A 247 24.80 -28.57 -32.73
CA HIS A 247 23.67 -27.66 -32.67
C HIS A 247 22.60 -28.19 -31.70
N LEU A 248 21.79 -27.32 -31.11
CA LEU A 248 20.70 -27.70 -30.22
C LEU A 248 19.34 -27.40 -30.86
N PHE A 249 18.42 -28.35 -30.83
CA PHE A 249 17.00 -28.13 -31.04
C PHE A 249 16.23 -28.41 -29.74
N HIS A 250 15.71 -27.36 -29.10
CA HIS A 250 15.01 -27.44 -27.82
C HIS A 250 13.51 -27.20 -28.01
N ILE A 251 12.68 -28.11 -27.51
CA ILE A 251 11.21 -28.03 -27.57
C ILE A 251 10.68 -27.33 -26.31
N SER A 252 9.84 -26.30 -26.51
CA SER A 252 9.36 -25.34 -25.51
C SER A 252 10.42 -24.32 -25.07
N GLU A 253 10.12 -23.47 -24.09
CA GLU A 253 10.97 -22.35 -23.69
C GLU A 253 11.96 -22.73 -22.56
N PRO A 254 13.28 -22.82 -22.84
CA PRO A 254 14.27 -23.18 -21.83
C PRO A 254 14.48 -22.04 -20.81
N PRO A 255 14.85 -22.34 -19.54
CA PRO A 255 15.15 -21.31 -18.56
C PRO A 255 16.41 -20.52 -18.93
N THR A 256 16.47 -19.25 -18.51
CA THR A 256 17.57 -18.32 -18.86
C THR A 256 18.95 -18.83 -18.44
N SER A 257 19.07 -19.52 -17.31
CA SER A 257 20.33 -20.12 -16.86
C SER A 257 20.79 -21.26 -17.77
N LEU A 258 19.87 -22.06 -18.31
CA LEU A 258 20.18 -23.09 -19.30
C LEU A 258 20.66 -22.43 -20.61
N LEU A 259 19.96 -21.39 -21.06
CA LEU A 259 20.34 -20.63 -22.26
C LEU A 259 21.74 -20.03 -22.16
N LEU A 260 22.10 -19.40 -21.03
CA LEU A 260 23.45 -18.87 -20.82
C LEU A 260 24.52 -19.97 -20.83
N THR A 261 24.23 -21.12 -20.19
CA THR A 261 25.16 -22.25 -20.15
C THR A 261 25.40 -22.83 -21.55
N LEU A 262 24.33 -23.09 -22.31
CA LEU A 262 24.39 -23.73 -23.62
C LEU A 262 24.93 -22.80 -24.71
N THR A 263 24.63 -21.50 -24.64
CA THR A 263 25.14 -20.53 -25.64
C THR A 263 26.66 -20.42 -25.61
N SER A 264 27.29 -20.72 -24.46
CA SER A 264 28.74 -20.71 -24.33
C SER A 264 29.43 -22.00 -24.79
N SER A 265 28.68 -23.08 -25.00
CA SER A 265 29.21 -24.44 -25.17
C SER A 265 28.76 -25.17 -26.45
N MET A 266 27.80 -24.62 -27.20
CA MET A 266 27.25 -25.23 -28.43
C MET A 266 27.39 -24.33 -29.66
N ALA A 267 27.28 -24.90 -30.87
CA ALA A 267 27.45 -24.17 -32.13
C ALA A 267 26.31 -23.17 -32.41
N SER A 268 25.06 -23.62 -32.22
CA SER A 268 23.87 -22.77 -32.29
C SER A 268 22.71 -23.40 -31.51
N ILE A 269 21.74 -22.58 -31.12
CA ILE A 269 20.55 -23.00 -30.37
C ILE A 269 19.29 -22.58 -31.13
N GLN A 270 18.39 -23.53 -31.32
CA GLN A 270 17.10 -23.36 -31.96
C GLN A 270 16.00 -23.78 -30.98
N VAL A 271 15.07 -22.87 -30.70
CA VAL A 271 13.98 -23.08 -29.74
C VAL A 271 12.65 -23.16 -30.48
N PHE A 272 11.94 -24.27 -30.31
CA PHE A 272 10.60 -24.47 -30.85
C PHE A 272 9.53 -24.13 -29.80
N GLN A 273 8.84 -23.00 -29.98
CA GLN A 273 7.75 -22.60 -29.10
C GLN A 273 6.50 -23.47 -29.30
N THR A 274 5.96 -24.02 -28.22
CA THR A 274 4.80 -24.92 -28.23
C THR A 274 3.45 -24.18 -28.12
N THR A 275 3.46 -22.88 -27.81
CA THR A 275 2.27 -22.01 -27.69
C THR A 275 2.14 -21.10 -28.92
N PRO A 276 0.94 -20.91 -29.51
CA PRO A 276 0.77 -20.11 -30.73
C PRO A 276 0.95 -18.60 -30.45
N SER A 277 2.19 -18.12 -30.54
CA SER A 277 2.52 -16.70 -30.65
C SER A 277 2.40 -16.23 -32.11
N LYS A 278 1.86 -15.02 -32.33
CA LYS A 278 1.49 -14.46 -33.64
C LYS A 278 2.64 -13.98 -34.52
N LEU A 279 3.90 -14.25 -34.18
CA LEU A 279 5.07 -13.78 -34.94
C LEU A 279 6.08 -14.93 -35.13
N LEU A 280 6.01 -15.59 -36.28
CA LEU A 280 6.99 -16.58 -36.73
C LEU A 280 7.96 -15.92 -37.72
N THR A 281 9.00 -15.25 -37.19
CA THR A 281 10.16 -14.80 -37.98
C THR A 281 11.43 -14.84 -37.13
N ASP A 282 12.44 -15.58 -37.61
CA ASP A 282 13.86 -15.67 -37.17
C ASP A 282 14.21 -15.38 -35.70
N ILE A 283 13.67 -16.20 -34.80
CA ILE A 283 13.88 -16.11 -33.34
C ILE A 283 15.33 -16.45 -32.94
N SER A 284 16.08 -17.21 -33.72
CA SER A 284 17.41 -17.72 -33.32
C SER A 284 18.51 -16.67 -33.29
N ALA A 285 18.52 -15.75 -34.26
CA ALA A 285 19.49 -14.66 -34.31
C ALA A 285 19.20 -13.60 -33.22
N GLU A 286 17.92 -13.38 -32.92
CA GLU A 286 17.48 -12.49 -31.84
C GLU A 286 17.86 -13.08 -30.48
N LEU A 287 17.57 -14.36 -30.24
CA LEU A 287 17.89 -15.06 -29.00
C LEU A 287 19.41 -15.10 -28.71
N SER A 288 20.23 -15.38 -29.72
CA SER A 288 21.69 -15.38 -29.59
C SER A 288 22.25 -13.98 -29.27
N ASN A 289 21.70 -12.94 -29.90
CA ASN A 289 22.08 -11.55 -29.64
C ASN A 289 21.69 -11.11 -28.22
N THR A 290 20.48 -11.47 -27.77
CA THR A 290 19.98 -11.16 -26.42
C THR A 290 20.81 -11.87 -25.34
N THR A 291 21.16 -13.13 -25.57
CA THR A 291 21.98 -13.93 -24.63
C THR A 291 23.42 -13.40 -24.54
N SER A 292 24.00 -13.00 -25.68
CA SER A 292 25.33 -12.37 -25.71
C SER A 292 25.36 -10.97 -25.07
N ARG A 293 24.26 -10.21 -25.11
CA ARG A 293 24.11 -8.94 -24.38
C ARG A 293 24.00 -9.20 -22.87
N LEU A 294 23.22 -10.20 -22.47
CA LEU A 294 23.07 -10.61 -21.08
C LEU A 294 24.42 -11.01 -20.46
N LEU A 295 25.20 -11.88 -21.14
CA LEU A 295 26.49 -12.32 -20.65
C LEU A 295 27.48 -11.16 -20.46
N ARG A 296 27.53 -10.22 -21.41
CA ARG A 296 28.35 -8.99 -21.28
C ARG A 296 27.91 -8.12 -20.10
N ARG A 297 26.60 -7.99 -19.87
CA ARG A 297 26.06 -7.26 -18.70
C ARG A 297 26.48 -7.91 -17.40
N ARG A 298 26.43 -9.25 -17.31
CA ARG A 298 26.87 -10.01 -16.13
C ARG A 298 28.36 -9.83 -15.86
N TYR A 299 29.21 -9.86 -16.88
CA TYR A 299 30.66 -9.61 -16.71
C TYR A 299 31.00 -8.18 -16.27
N ALA A 300 30.27 -7.18 -16.79
CA ALA A 300 30.38 -5.80 -16.31
C ALA A 300 29.99 -5.68 -14.83
N LEU A 301 28.93 -6.37 -14.43
CA LEU A 301 28.46 -6.43 -13.04
C LEU A 301 29.50 -7.11 -12.13
N VAL A 302 30.05 -8.27 -12.52
CA VAL A 302 31.13 -8.95 -11.79
C VAL A 302 32.34 -8.05 -11.57
N THR A 303 32.71 -7.28 -12.59
CA THR A 303 33.81 -6.31 -12.50
C THR A 303 33.53 -5.21 -11.49
N SER A 304 32.29 -4.70 -11.44
CA SER A 304 31.90 -3.66 -10.47
C SER A 304 31.97 -4.15 -9.01
N LEU A 305 31.83 -5.46 -8.80
CA LEU A 305 31.82 -6.10 -7.49
C LEU A 305 33.20 -6.42 -6.90
N SER A 306 34.27 -6.30 -7.69
CA SER A 306 35.64 -6.59 -7.23
C SER A 306 36.09 -5.71 -6.06
N THR A 307 35.51 -4.52 -5.93
CA THR A 307 35.82 -3.53 -4.88
C THR A 307 34.98 -3.68 -3.60
N VAL A 308 33.99 -4.57 -3.59
CA VAL A 308 33.08 -4.75 -2.45
C VAL A 308 33.81 -5.31 -1.24
N SER A 309 33.62 -4.68 -0.07
CA SER A 309 34.25 -5.05 1.20
C SER A 309 33.41 -6.01 2.06
N VAL A 310 32.09 -6.01 1.88
CA VAL A 310 31.14 -6.82 2.67
C VAL A 310 30.18 -7.54 1.72
N TRP A 311 30.10 -8.86 1.85
CA TRP A 311 29.24 -9.73 1.05
C TRP A 311 28.09 -10.32 1.86
N GLY A 312 26.93 -10.51 1.23
CA GLY A 312 25.82 -11.25 1.82
C GLY A 312 25.64 -12.59 1.12
N ILE A 313 25.64 -13.69 1.87
CA ILE A 313 25.43 -15.04 1.38
C ILE A 313 23.97 -15.41 1.63
N LEU A 314 23.19 -15.61 0.57
CA LEU A 314 21.77 -15.96 0.61
C LEU A 314 21.59 -17.44 0.33
N ILE A 315 21.09 -18.20 1.31
CA ILE A 315 20.67 -19.59 1.11
C ILE A 315 19.19 -19.57 0.74
N ASN A 316 18.89 -19.84 -0.54
CA ASN A 316 17.53 -19.83 -1.10
C ASN A 316 16.89 -21.22 -1.18
N THR A 317 17.58 -22.32 -0.90
CA THR A 317 16.92 -23.62 -0.69
C THR A 317 17.80 -24.52 0.15
N LEU A 318 17.16 -25.25 1.06
CA LEU A 318 17.82 -26.23 1.95
C LEU A 318 17.76 -27.65 1.37
N SER A 319 17.00 -27.84 0.29
CA SER A 319 16.71 -29.15 -0.29
C SER A 319 17.82 -29.69 -1.21
N ILE A 320 18.84 -28.88 -1.52
CA ILE A 320 19.90 -29.26 -2.46
C ILE A 320 21.01 -29.99 -1.72
N LYS A 321 21.40 -31.15 -2.26
CA LYS A 321 22.54 -31.91 -1.76
C LYS A 321 23.83 -31.06 -1.72
N ASN A 322 24.56 -31.13 -0.61
CA ASN A 322 25.83 -30.45 -0.37
C ASN A 322 25.79 -28.91 -0.26
N TYR A 323 24.62 -28.29 -0.02
CA TYR A 323 24.54 -26.82 0.13
C TYR A 323 25.42 -26.28 1.28
N LEU A 324 25.58 -27.02 2.39
CA LEU A 324 26.44 -26.63 3.52
C LEU A 324 27.92 -26.57 3.12
N SER A 325 28.37 -27.50 2.28
CA SER A 325 29.73 -27.48 1.73
C SER A 325 29.94 -26.24 0.85
N MET A 326 28.93 -25.84 0.08
CA MET A 326 28.96 -24.60 -0.71
C MET A 326 29.00 -23.34 0.14
N VAL A 327 28.21 -23.28 1.21
CA VAL A 327 28.27 -22.18 2.17
C VAL A 327 29.68 -22.07 2.73
N THR A 328 30.26 -23.19 3.17
CA THR A 328 31.62 -23.24 3.72
C THR A 328 32.66 -22.78 2.69
N HIS A 329 32.54 -23.19 1.43
CA HIS A 329 33.41 -22.77 0.34
C HIS A 329 33.35 -21.26 0.10
N VAL A 330 32.15 -20.72 -0.09
CA VAL A 330 31.92 -19.30 -0.34
C VAL A 330 32.43 -18.46 0.84
N GLN A 331 32.20 -18.88 2.07
CA GLN A 331 32.74 -18.24 3.27
C GLN A 331 34.27 -18.22 3.27
N LYS A 332 34.92 -19.35 2.95
CA LYS A 332 36.38 -19.44 2.84
C LYS A 332 36.93 -18.55 1.73
N SER A 333 36.30 -18.54 0.55
CA SER A 333 36.73 -17.72 -0.58
C SER A 333 36.64 -16.22 -0.27
N ILE A 334 35.55 -15.76 0.34
CA ILE A 334 35.40 -14.35 0.74
C ILE A 334 36.40 -13.97 1.83
N ALA A 335 36.61 -14.86 2.83
CA ALA A 335 37.58 -14.65 3.90
C ALA A 335 39.03 -14.62 3.38
N ALA A 336 39.40 -15.52 2.46
CA ALA A 336 40.72 -15.56 1.85
C ALA A 336 41.04 -14.29 1.05
N ALA A 337 40.01 -13.65 0.47
CA ALA A 337 40.12 -12.35 -0.18
C ALA A 337 40.16 -11.16 0.80
N GLY A 338 40.18 -11.40 2.12
CA GLY A 338 40.22 -10.37 3.16
C GLY A 338 38.92 -9.57 3.32
N LYS A 339 37.79 -10.10 2.85
CA LYS A 339 36.48 -9.42 2.86
C LYS A 339 35.58 -9.99 3.94
N LYS A 340 34.62 -9.19 4.42
CA LYS A 340 33.64 -9.61 5.43
C LYS A 340 32.42 -10.25 4.76
N PHE A 341 31.72 -11.13 5.46
CA PHE A 341 30.46 -11.68 4.97
C PHE A 341 29.41 -11.88 6.07
N TYR A 342 28.14 -11.90 5.65
CA TYR A 342 27.00 -12.31 6.46
C TYR A 342 26.27 -13.48 5.79
N LEU A 343 25.70 -14.38 6.59
CA LEU A 343 24.94 -15.53 6.09
C LEU A 343 23.45 -15.35 6.42
N PHE A 344 22.61 -15.53 5.41
CA PHE A 344 21.16 -15.38 5.51
C PHE A 344 20.49 -16.63 4.95
N VAL A 345 19.61 -17.24 5.75
CA VAL A 345 18.69 -18.28 5.26
C VAL A 345 17.38 -17.59 4.93
N VAL A 346 17.01 -17.59 3.66
CA VAL A 346 15.83 -16.90 3.16
C VAL A 346 15.04 -17.80 2.23
N GLY A 347 13.71 -17.75 2.32
CA GLY A 347 12.83 -18.23 1.24
C GLY A 347 12.99 -17.41 -0.04
N LYS A 348 11.94 -17.34 -0.88
CA LYS A 348 11.92 -16.51 -2.10
C LYS A 348 12.56 -15.14 -1.85
N ILE A 349 13.65 -14.88 -2.58
CA ILE A 349 14.42 -13.63 -2.49
C ILE A 349 13.54 -12.51 -3.06
N ASN A 350 13.41 -11.41 -2.31
CA ASN A 350 12.67 -10.24 -2.75
C ASN A 350 13.44 -8.97 -2.35
N VAL A 351 13.13 -7.86 -3.03
CA VAL A 351 13.85 -6.59 -2.85
C VAL A 351 13.83 -6.13 -1.40
N ALA A 352 12.67 -6.19 -0.75
CA ALA A 352 12.51 -5.77 0.65
C ALA A 352 13.41 -6.56 1.63
N LYS A 353 13.58 -7.87 1.43
CA LYS A 353 14.39 -8.73 2.31
C LYS A 353 15.88 -8.37 2.26
N VAL A 354 16.41 -8.10 1.07
CA VAL A 354 17.85 -7.79 0.91
C VAL A 354 18.16 -6.31 1.10
N SER A 355 17.19 -5.40 0.88
CA SER A 355 17.39 -3.95 1.06
C SER A 355 17.56 -3.52 2.53
N ASN A 356 17.22 -4.38 3.49
CA ASN A 356 17.42 -4.12 4.92
C ASN A 356 18.91 -4.13 5.35
N PHE A 357 19.82 -4.63 4.50
CA PHE A 357 21.24 -4.79 4.82
C PHE A 357 22.09 -3.87 3.94
N SER A 358 22.02 -2.57 4.23
CA SER A 358 22.68 -1.50 3.46
C SER A 358 24.21 -1.60 3.39
N GLU A 359 24.81 -2.28 4.37
CA GLU A 359 26.23 -2.52 4.51
C GLU A 359 26.76 -3.60 3.56
N VAL A 360 25.89 -4.45 3.03
CA VAL A 360 26.27 -5.47 2.03
C VAL A 360 26.44 -4.79 0.68
N GLY A 361 27.62 -4.91 0.07
CA GLY A 361 27.91 -4.33 -1.25
C GLY A 361 27.58 -5.25 -2.43
N GLY A 362 27.41 -6.55 -2.18
CA GLY A 362 27.07 -7.55 -3.20
C GLY A 362 26.53 -8.83 -2.56
N TRP A 363 25.62 -9.51 -3.25
CA TRP A 363 24.95 -10.71 -2.76
C TRP A 363 25.35 -11.94 -3.56
N VAL A 364 25.61 -13.05 -2.89
CA VAL A 364 25.82 -14.36 -3.51
C VAL A 364 24.68 -15.30 -3.14
N VAL A 365 23.99 -15.88 -4.12
CA VAL A 365 22.85 -16.79 -3.90
C VAL A 365 23.28 -18.23 -4.06
N ILE A 366 23.05 -19.02 -3.02
CA ILE A 366 23.17 -20.48 -3.00
C ILE A 366 21.75 -21.05 -3.13
N GLY A 367 21.43 -21.56 -4.31
CA GLY A 367 20.12 -22.12 -4.65
C GLY A 367 20.19 -23.07 -5.85
N CYS A 368 19.05 -23.47 -6.41
CA CYS A 368 19.07 -24.38 -7.56
C CYS A 368 19.59 -23.64 -8.80
N TRP A 369 20.20 -24.38 -9.73
CA TRP A 369 20.82 -23.80 -10.93
C TRP A 369 19.81 -23.06 -11.85
N GLU A 370 18.52 -23.35 -11.71
CA GLU A 370 17.44 -22.68 -12.45
C GLU A 370 16.97 -21.37 -11.78
N SER A 371 17.05 -21.28 -10.45
CA SER A 371 16.58 -20.12 -9.66
C SER A 371 17.69 -19.25 -9.09
N SER A 372 18.96 -19.62 -9.28
CA SER A 372 20.13 -18.91 -8.74
C SER A 372 20.50 -17.66 -9.55
N LEU A 373 20.11 -17.60 -10.82
CA LEU A 373 20.36 -16.47 -11.70
C LEU A 373 19.26 -15.41 -11.54
N ILE A 374 19.53 -14.45 -10.66
CA ILE A 374 18.68 -13.28 -10.41
C ILE A 374 19.40 -12.04 -10.94
N ASP A 375 18.81 -11.34 -11.90
CA ASP A 375 19.48 -10.23 -12.58
C ASP A 375 18.66 -8.94 -12.61
N SER A 376 18.09 -8.48 -11.46
CA SER A 376 17.21 -7.30 -11.41
C SER A 376 17.87 -6.00 -10.96
N LYS A 377 17.49 -4.91 -11.64
CA LYS A 377 17.82 -3.53 -11.25
C LYS A 377 17.08 -3.08 -9.99
N ASP A 378 15.99 -3.76 -9.63
CA ASP A 378 15.20 -3.45 -8.43
C ASP A 378 15.96 -3.83 -7.15
N PHE A 379 16.92 -4.75 -7.24
CA PHE A 379 17.81 -5.07 -6.13
C PHE A 379 18.85 -3.97 -5.97
N TYR A 380 18.82 -3.28 -4.81
CA TYR A 380 19.73 -2.19 -4.47
C TYR A 380 21.22 -2.54 -4.61
N ARG A 381 21.55 -3.82 -4.46
CA ARG A 381 22.88 -4.40 -4.65
C ARG A 381 22.76 -5.65 -5.51
N PRO A 382 23.69 -5.86 -6.46
CA PRO A 382 23.54 -6.92 -7.43
C PRO A 382 23.68 -8.29 -6.78
N ILE A 383 22.96 -9.24 -7.35
CA ILE A 383 22.92 -10.63 -6.92
C ILE A 383 23.65 -11.49 -7.94
N ILE A 384 24.61 -12.28 -7.46
CA ILE A 384 25.46 -13.12 -8.28
C ILE A 384 25.44 -14.58 -7.83
N THR A 385 25.81 -15.45 -8.76
CA THR A 385 26.03 -16.87 -8.51
C THR A 385 27.40 -17.09 -7.84
N PRO A 386 27.63 -18.24 -7.20
CA PRO A 386 28.95 -18.59 -6.67
C PRO A 386 30.05 -18.55 -7.75
N PHE A 387 29.73 -18.85 -9.01
CA PHE A 387 30.66 -18.75 -10.15
C PHE A 387 31.18 -17.34 -10.32
N GLU A 388 30.24 -16.42 -10.43
CA GLU A 388 30.52 -15.01 -10.63
C GLU A 388 31.24 -14.39 -9.43
N LEU A 389 31.03 -14.92 -8.23
CA LEU A 389 31.77 -14.51 -7.04
C LEU A 389 33.24 -14.90 -7.15
N GLU A 390 33.57 -16.12 -7.58
CA GLU A 390 34.97 -16.53 -7.77
C GLU A 390 35.68 -15.62 -8.78
N LEU A 391 35.02 -15.27 -9.88
CA LEU A 391 35.56 -14.29 -10.84
C LEU A 391 35.69 -12.88 -10.24
N ALA A 392 34.74 -12.45 -9.40
CA ALA A 392 34.78 -11.15 -8.73
C ALA A 392 35.90 -11.04 -7.70
N LEU A 393 36.29 -12.16 -7.08
CA LEU A 393 37.35 -12.21 -6.06
C LEU A 393 38.76 -12.33 -6.66
N GLN A 394 38.90 -12.74 -7.92
CA GLN A 394 40.19 -12.71 -8.63
C GLN A 394 40.69 -11.28 -8.84
N GLY A 395 42.00 -11.06 -8.71
CA GLY A 395 42.62 -9.78 -9.01
C GLY A 395 42.54 -9.44 -10.50
N ASP A 396 42.54 -8.14 -10.84
CA ASP A 396 42.35 -7.68 -12.22
C ASP A 396 43.43 -8.20 -13.20
N GLY A 397 44.62 -8.58 -12.70
CA GLY A 397 45.68 -9.18 -13.51
C GLY A 397 45.53 -10.69 -13.76
N GLU A 398 44.71 -11.39 -12.98
CA GLU A 398 44.48 -12.84 -13.09
C GLU A 398 43.12 -13.18 -13.72
N ARG A 399 42.16 -12.24 -13.69
CA ARG A 399 40.80 -12.42 -14.20
C ARG A 399 40.80 -12.57 -15.73
N GLN A 400 40.42 -13.74 -16.24
CA GLN A 400 40.29 -14.02 -17.67
C GLN A 400 38.83 -14.28 -18.07
N TRP A 401 38.34 -13.59 -19.10
CA TRP A 401 37.00 -13.79 -19.65
C TRP A 401 37.03 -14.84 -20.76
N THR A 402 36.76 -16.09 -20.43
CA THR A 402 36.76 -17.21 -21.39
C THR A 402 35.47 -17.30 -22.22
N GLY A 403 34.44 -16.54 -21.86
CA GLY A 403 33.10 -16.63 -22.47
C GLY A 403 32.24 -17.77 -21.90
N GLU A 404 32.80 -18.61 -21.03
CA GLU A 404 32.07 -19.71 -20.37
C GLU A 404 31.28 -19.21 -19.16
N TRP A 405 30.03 -19.65 -19.05
CA TRP A 405 29.16 -19.40 -17.90
C TRP A 405 28.61 -20.71 -17.36
N ARG A 406 28.62 -20.90 -16.04
CA ARG A 406 28.14 -22.12 -15.39
C ARG A 406 27.14 -21.80 -14.28
N GLY A 407 25.94 -22.37 -14.39
CA GLY A 407 24.88 -22.24 -13.39
C GLY A 407 24.92 -23.29 -12.29
N ASP A 408 25.49 -24.47 -12.57
CA ASP A 408 25.70 -25.54 -11.58
C ASP A 408 27.10 -25.48 -10.96
N PHE A 409 27.16 -25.61 -9.64
CA PHE A 409 28.37 -25.38 -8.86
C PHE A 409 28.92 -26.63 -8.17
N GLN A 410 28.23 -27.77 -8.27
CA GLN A 410 28.74 -29.03 -7.70
C GLN A 410 30.06 -29.46 -8.37
N SER A 411 30.21 -29.22 -9.68
CA SER A 411 31.44 -29.53 -10.44
C SER A 411 32.67 -28.67 -10.10
N VAL A 412 32.47 -27.45 -9.56
CA VAL A 412 33.59 -26.58 -9.13
C VAL A 412 34.27 -27.13 -7.88
N PHE A 413 33.51 -27.82 -7.03
CA PHE A 413 34.02 -28.50 -5.84
C PHE A 413 34.85 -29.75 -6.17
N ASP A 414 34.48 -30.46 -7.24
CA ASP A 414 35.26 -31.62 -7.69
C ASP A 414 36.55 -31.18 -8.40
N ASN A 415 36.54 -30.06 -9.12
CA ASN A 415 37.74 -29.47 -9.75
C ASN A 415 38.74 -28.84 -8.76
N THR A 416 38.30 -28.41 -7.57
CA THR A 416 39.17 -27.80 -6.55
C THR A 416 39.92 -28.83 -5.70
N LYS A 417 39.44 -30.08 -5.64
CA LYS A 417 40.22 -31.20 -5.06
C LYS A 417 41.51 -31.48 -5.84
N ASP A 418 41.57 -31.11 -7.12
CA ASP A 418 42.76 -31.32 -7.97
C ASP A 418 43.81 -30.19 -7.87
N LYS A 419 43.54 -29.10 -7.13
CA LYS A 419 44.49 -27.99 -6.98
C LYS A 419 44.70 -27.60 -5.52
N LYS A 420 45.70 -28.27 -4.92
CA LYS A 420 46.39 -27.94 -3.65
C LYS A 420 45.54 -28.02 -2.38
N SER A 421 45.51 -29.22 -1.80
CA SER A 421 45.34 -29.41 -0.36
C SER A 421 46.10 -30.65 0.11
N ASP A 422 47.43 -30.63 -0.03
CA ASP A 422 48.32 -31.27 0.94
C ASP A 422 48.98 -30.10 1.69
N ASP A 423 48.93 -30.12 3.03
CA ASP A 423 49.76 -29.36 4.00
C ASP A 423 49.08 -28.46 5.07
N ILE A 424 47.74 -28.35 5.20
CA ILE A 424 47.17 -27.53 6.30
C ILE A 424 45.97 -28.16 7.05
N VAL A 425 45.90 -29.49 7.15
CA VAL A 425 44.86 -30.17 7.97
C VAL A 425 45.41 -30.77 9.28
N GLU A 426 46.70 -30.68 9.58
CA GLU A 426 47.28 -31.37 10.75
C GLU A 426 47.47 -30.57 12.05
N ASN A 427 47.13 -29.27 12.14
CA ASN A 427 47.51 -28.45 13.32
C ASN A 427 46.39 -27.78 14.13
N MET A 428 45.14 -28.27 14.11
CA MET A 428 44.12 -27.78 15.05
C MET A 428 43.30 -28.88 15.77
N GLU A 429 43.78 -30.13 15.76
CA GLU A 429 43.26 -31.19 16.63
C GLU A 429 44.38 -31.79 17.48
N LYS A 430 44.90 -31.00 18.42
CA LYS A 430 45.56 -31.47 19.65
C LYS A 430 45.80 -30.30 20.59
N GLU A 431 45.51 -30.53 21.87
CA GLU A 431 45.74 -29.65 23.04
C GLU A 431 44.53 -28.85 23.56
N THR A 432 43.50 -29.58 24.00
CA THR A 432 42.99 -29.37 25.37
C THR A 432 43.12 -30.69 26.13
N GLY A 433 43.96 -30.69 27.16
CA GLY A 433 44.29 -31.87 27.95
C GLY A 433 45.02 -31.52 29.23
N ASP A 434 44.22 -31.29 30.28
CA ASP A 434 44.50 -31.59 31.69
C ASP A 434 45.25 -30.57 32.58
N GLY A 435 44.77 -30.47 33.83
CA GLY A 435 45.50 -29.86 34.95
C GLY A 435 44.70 -28.90 35.84
N GLY A 436 43.80 -29.41 36.68
CA GLY A 436 43.09 -28.64 37.72
C GLY A 436 43.85 -28.44 39.05
N ASN A 437 43.16 -27.74 39.96
CA ASN A 437 43.42 -27.49 41.41
C ASN A 437 44.49 -26.44 41.79
N ALA A 438 44.34 -25.60 42.82
CA ALA A 438 43.26 -25.32 43.76
C ALA A 438 43.60 -24.05 44.59
N SER A 439 42.55 -23.37 45.06
CA SER A 439 42.40 -22.60 46.32
C SER A 439 43.29 -21.40 46.70
N SER A 440 42.55 -20.31 47.01
CA SER A 440 42.62 -19.38 48.17
C SER A 440 43.63 -18.21 48.24
N GLU A 441 43.02 -17.02 48.12
CA GLU A 441 43.13 -15.79 48.94
C GLU A 441 44.28 -14.75 48.79
N GLU A 442 43.81 -13.55 48.41
CA GLU A 442 44.20 -12.17 48.75
C GLU A 442 45.39 -11.41 48.13
N SER A 443 45.07 -10.16 47.76
CA SER A 443 45.84 -8.90 47.58
C SER A 443 46.16 -8.35 46.16
N ASP A 444 45.45 -7.25 45.86
CA ASP A 444 45.85 -5.94 45.30
C ASP A 444 45.91 -5.64 43.78
N GLU A 445 44.79 -5.05 43.30
CA GLU A 445 44.53 -3.94 42.33
C GLU A 445 45.49 -3.62 41.15
N ALA A 446 45.04 -3.19 39.96
CA ALA A 446 43.98 -2.19 39.67
C ALA A 446 43.29 -2.36 38.28
N PRO A 447 42.13 -1.71 38.01
CA PRO A 447 41.29 -1.93 36.83
C PRO A 447 41.47 -0.89 35.69
N GLU A 448 41.15 -1.26 34.45
CA GLU A 448 41.22 -0.40 33.25
C GLU A 448 39.87 0.29 32.96
N PHE A 449 39.86 1.58 32.60
CA PHE A 449 38.73 2.53 32.67
C PHE A 449 38.15 2.91 31.28
N ASP A 450 36.82 2.85 31.10
CA ASP A 450 36.11 3.31 29.86
C ASP A 450 35.96 4.85 29.82
N LEU A 451 36.63 5.49 28.85
CA LEU A 451 36.74 6.94 28.69
C LEU A 451 35.48 7.67 28.18
N ARG A 452 34.33 7.01 28.02
CA ARG A 452 33.07 7.73 27.71
C ARG A 452 32.04 7.74 28.84
N THR A 453 32.12 6.86 29.85
CA THR A 453 31.14 6.83 30.96
C THR A 453 31.69 6.47 32.35
N GLY A 454 32.98 6.13 32.50
CA GLY A 454 33.60 5.97 33.82
C GLY A 454 33.17 4.74 34.63
N ASN A 455 32.78 3.63 33.99
CA ASN A 455 32.48 2.33 34.63
C ASN A 455 33.03 1.16 33.79
N ASN A 456 33.23 -0.02 34.42
CA ASN A 456 33.87 -1.20 33.82
C ASN A 456 32.91 -2.40 33.56
N LEU A 457 32.96 -2.92 32.32
CA LEU A 457 32.56 -4.22 31.70
C LEU A 457 31.45 -5.13 32.31
N SER A 458 30.56 -5.66 31.44
CA SER A 458 30.52 -7.08 30.98
C SER A 458 29.21 -7.43 30.23
N SER A 459 29.27 -8.24 29.16
CA SER A 459 28.07 -8.80 28.49
C SER A 459 28.13 -10.32 28.47
N SER A 460 27.06 -10.95 28.97
CA SER A 460 26.74 -12.37 28.75
C SER A 460 25.35 -12.45 28.13
N THR A 461 25.24 -13.17 27.02
CA THR A 461 24.00 -13.52 26.32
C THR A 461 23.33 -14.74 26.94
N THR A 462 22.02 -14.66 27.16
CA THR A 462 21.08 -15.78 26.94
C THR A 462 19.66 -15.22 26.89
N ALA A 463 19.02 -15.33 25.71
CA ALA A 463 17.62 -14.98 25.53
C ALA A 463 16.77 -16.25 25.54
N LEU A 464 15.84 -16.33 26.49
CA LEU A 464 14.62 -17.12 26.38
C LEU A 464 13.56 -16.42 27.24
N THR A 465 12.60 -15.75 26.59
CA THR A 465 11.37 -15.35 27.27
C THR A 465 10.17 -15.66 26.38
N LYS A 466 9.21 -16.33 27.01
CA LYS A 466 7.98 -16.92 26.49
C LYS A 466 6.81 -15.95 26.72
N ARG A 467 5.89 -15.80 25.75
CA ARG A 467 4.45 -15.37 25.81
C ARG A 467 4.06 -14.68 24.49
N ALA A 468 2.83 -14.67 23.98
CA ALA A 468 1.52 -15.20 24.39
C ALA A 468 0.64 -15.43 23.14
N ASN A 469 -0.43 -16.21 23.32
CA ASN A 469 -1.36 -16.69 22.30
C ASN A 469 -2.17 -15.58 21.60
N GLY A 470 -2.20 -15.65 20.27
CA GLY A 470 -3.14 -15.01 19.35
C GLY A 470 -2.96 -15.65 17.96
N ASP A 471 -4.06 -15.91 17.27
CA ASP A 471 -4.20 -16.86 16.14
C ASP A 471 -3.21 -16.65 14.97
N ILE A 472 -2.03 -17.27 15.07
CA ILE A 472 -1.08 -17.45 13.96
C ILE A 472 -1.01 -18.94 13.64
N ILE A 473 -1.08 -19.29 12.36
CA ILE A 473 -0.93 -20.68 11.92
C ILE A 473 0.49 -21.14 12.28
N ALA A 474 0.57 -22.08 13.20
CA ALA A 474 1.83 -22.65 13.69
C ALA A 474 2.11 -23.99 13.00
N VAL A 475 3.37 -24.25 12.69
CA VAL A 475 3.87 -25.59 12.33
C VAL A 475 4.72 -26.05 13.50
N ASN A 476 4.38 -27.18 14.12
CA ASN A 476 5.02 -27.68 15.35
C ASN A 476 5.12 -26.64 16.49
N GLY A 477 4.11 -25.79 16.64
CA GLY A 477 4.04 -24.80 17.73
C GLY A 477 4.92 -23.56 17.54
N MET A 478 5.57 -23.40 16.37
CA MET A 478 6.29 -22.19 16.01
C MET A 478 5.55 -21.41 14.91
N PRO A 479 5.39 -20.08 15.05
CA PRO A 479 4.75 -19.25 14.03
C PRO A 479 5.61 -19.21 12.76
N SER A 480 5.02 -19.52 11.59
CA SER A 480 5.73 -19.56 10.30
C SER A 480 5.22 -18.48 9.34
N PRO A 481 5.97 -17.39 9.11
CA PRO A 481 5.65 -16.38 8.10
C PRO A 481 5.57 -16.95 6.68
N ALA A 482 6.32 -18.02 6.39
CA ALA A 482 6.26 -18.73 5.12
C ALA A 482 4.91 -19.42 4.90
N ALA A 483 4.33 -20.01 5.96
CA ALA A 483 2.98 -20.59 5.91
C ALA A 483 1.89 -19.53 5.66
N GLN A 484 2.06 -18.33 6.21
CA GLN A 484 1.14 -17.21 6.01
C GLN A 484 1.22 -16.63 4.58
N TYR A 485 2.43 -16.47 4.04
CA TYR A 485 2.64 -16.07 2.64
C TYR A 485 2.01 -17.05 1.64
N LEU A 486 2.17 -18.36 1.88
CA LEU A 486 1.57 -19.41 1.04
C LEU A 486 0.02 -19.38 1.10
N LYS A 487 -0.58 -19.00 2.24
CA LYS A 487 -2.05 -18.88 2.39
C LYS A 487 -2.64 -17.71 1.61
N GLU A 488 -1.92 -16.58 1.55
CA GLU A 488 -2.40 -15.35 0.91
C GLU A 488 -2.26 -15.38 -0.62
N LYS A 489 -1.19 -16.00 -1.13
CA LYS A 489 -0.82 -15.99 -2.56
C LYS A 489 -1.31 -17.19 -3.38
N ARG A 490 -1.71 -18.30 -2.75
CA ARG A 490 -2.23 -19.47 -3.49
C ARG A 490 -3.54 -19.13 -4.21
N THR A 491 -3.59 -19.48 -5.49
CA THR A 491 -4.79 -19.43 -6.33
C THR A 491 -5.83 -20.47 -5.91
N TRP A 492 -5.40 -21.60 -5.35
CA TRP A 492 -6.27 -22.67 -4.85
C TRP A 492 -6.25 -22.74 -3.32
N ARG A 493 -7.42 -22.55 -2.70
CA ARG A 493 -7.61 -22.51 -1.23
C ARG A 493 -8.36 -23.74 -0.70
N GLY A 494 -7.96 -24.95 -1.10
CA GLY A 494 -8.45 -26.19 -0.49
C GLY A 494 -9.92 -26.55 -0.81
N LEU A 495 -10.31 -27.77 -0.42
CA LEU A 495 -11.65 -28.38 -0.55
C LEU A 495 -12.70 -27.71 0.36
N GLY A 496 -13.00 -26.42 0.12
CA GLY A 496 -13.71 -25.57 1.09
C GLY A 496 -15.06 -24.98 0.67
N SER A 497 -15.61 -25.30 -0.50
CA SER A 497 -16.91 -24.76 -0.93
C SER A 497 -17.95 -25.82 -1.35
N ASP A 498 -17.57 -27.09 -1.39
CA ASP A 498 -18.36 -28.12 -2.10
C ASP A 498 -18.76 -29.31 -1.20
N PHE A 499 -18.34 -29.34 0.06
CA PHE A 499 -18.65 -30.44 0.99
C PHE A 499 -18.90 -29.93 2.42
N GLU A 500 -20.05 -30.29 3.01
CA GLU A 500 -20.34 -30.07 4.43
C GLU A 500 -19.43 -30.92 5.31
N ILE A 501 -18.52 -30.27 6.05
CA ILE A 501 -17.68 -30.92 7.04
C ILE A 501 -18.41 -30.88 8.39
N LYS A 502 -18.98 -32.02 8.81
CA LYS A 502 -19.44 -32.22 10.20
C LYS A 502 -18.21 -32.50 11.08
N TYR A 503 -17.98 -31.65 12.08
CA TYR A 503 -17.06 -31.96 13.16
C TYR A 503 -17.76 -32.94 14.12
N GLU A 504 -17.28 -34.18 14.22
CA GLU A 504 -17.62 -35.06 15.33
C GLU A 504 -17.00 -34.48 16.61
N GLN A 505 -17.85 -33.96 17.50
CA GLN A 505 -17.46 -33.72 18.89
C GLN A 505 -17.56 -35.07 19.62
N ALA A 506 -16.44 -35.47 20.21
CA ALA A 506 -16.37 -36.63 21.09
C ALA A 506 -17.35 -36.45 22.27
N GLU A 507 -18.34 -37.34 22.33
CA GLU A 507 -19.31 -37.44 23.41
C GLU A 507 -18.61 -37.83 24.73
N GLY A 508 -18.79 -36.99 25.75
CA GLY A 508 -18.62 -37.35 27.15
C GLY A 508 -19.99 -37.56 27.77
N GLU A 509 -20.33 -38.82 28.03
CA GLU A 509 -21.57 -39.33 28.60
C GLU A 509 -22.12 -38.52 29.79
N ARG A 510 -23.39 -38.10 29.73
CA ARG A 510 -24.30 -38.10 30.88
C ARG A 510 -25.71 -38.47 30.45
N GLN A 511 -26.23 -39.53 31.06
CA GLN A 511 -27.55 -40.11 30.88
C GLN A 511 -28.67 -39.09 31.18
N GLU A 512 -29.61 -38.95 30.25
CA GLU A 512 -30.95 -38.40 30.51
C GLU A 512 -31.90 -39.56 30.83
N GLY A 513 -32.59 -39.45 31.97
CA GLY A 513 -33.75 -40.26 32.31
C GLY A 513 -35.03 -39.45 32.04
N GLU A 514 -36.01 -40.11 31.42
CA GLU A 514 -37.37 -39.64 31.17
C GLU A 514 -38.12 -39.25 32.47
N ASN A 515 -38.92 -38.17 32.44
CA ASN A 515 -40.40 -38.24 32.43
C ASN A 515 -41.08 -36.88 32.69
N ASP A 516 -42.10 -36.64 31.85
CA ASP A 516 -43.42 -36.02 32.05
C ASP A 516 -43.75 -35.09 33.24
N ASP A 517 -44.30 -33.93 32.84
CA ASP A 517 -45.49 -33.22 33.35
C ASP A 517 -46.05 -33.61 34.73
N ASN A 518 -46.11 -32.63 35.65
CA ASN A 518 -47.38 -32.01 36.09
C ASN A 518 -47.23 -31.06 37.31
N ASN A 519 -47.85 -29.90 37.15
CA ASN A 519 -48.68 -29.14 38.09
C ASN A 519 -48.16 -28.58 39.44
N GLU A 520 -48.48 -27.29 39.60
CA GLU A 520 -48.93 -26.56 40.79
C GLU A 520 -47.98 -26.02 41.88
N SER A 521 -48.18 -24.70 42.08
CA SER A 521 -48.16 -23.93 43.33
C SER A 521 -46.83 -23.34 43.85
N GLY A 522 -46.72 -22.02 43.64
CA GLY A 522 -46.34 -21.00 44.64
C GLY A 522 -45.06 -21.19 45.46
N LEU A 523 -44.04 -20.38 45.15
CA LEU A 523 -43.48 -19.33 46.02
C LEU A 523 -42.25 -18.72 45.32
N ILE A 524 -42.02 -17.45 45.61
CA ILE A 524 -40.99 -16.58 45.04
C ILE A 524 -39.60 -17.18 45.31
N GLU A 525 -38.84 -17.51 44.26
CA GLU A 525 -37.41 -17.80 44.34
C GLU A 525 -36.62 -16.80 43.48
N GLU A 526 -35.59 -16.22 44.10
CA GLU A 526 -34.71 -15.20 43.55
C GLU A 526 -34.01 -15.71 42.28
N VAL A 527 -34.15 -14.96 41.17
CA VAL A 527 -33.36 -15.22 39.96
C VAL A 527 -31.88 -15.00 40.30
N PRO A 528 -30.98 -15.99 40.08
CA PRO A 528 -29.56 -15.82 40.36
C PRO A 528 -29.01 -14.66 39.52
N LEU A 529 -28.34 -13.73 40.20
CA LEU A 529 -27.66 -12.56 39.61
C LEU A 529 -26.75 -12.94 38.41
N ALA A 530 -26.30 -14.20 38.34
CA ALA A 530 -25.45 -14.75 37.29
C ALA A 530 -26.12 -14.91 35.91
N VAL A 531 -27.45 -15.05 35.82
CA VAL A 531 -28.18 -15.20 34.53
C VAL A 531 -28.86 -13.89 34.11
N ALA A 532 -29.18 -13.01 35.07
CA ALA A 532 -29.72 -11.68 34.79
C ALA A 532 -28.69 -10.76 34.10
N VAL A 533 -27.39 -10.90 34.41
CA VAL A 533 -26.31 -10.04 33.88
C VAL A 533 -26.06 -10.28 32.38
N PRO A 534 -25.92 -11.52 31.84
CA PRO A 534 -25.69 -11.72 30.41
C PRO A 534 -26.87 -11.30 29.53
N LEU A 535 -28.12 -11.57 29.95
CA LEU A 535 -29.34 -11.17 29.23
C LEU A 535 -29.55 -9.64 29.26
N SER A 536 -29.26 -9.00 30.40
CA SER A 536 -29.28 -7.54 30.47
C SER A 536 -28.13 -6.90 29.70
N VAL A 537 -26.94 -7.50 29.64
CA VAL A 537 -25.82 -7.01 28.81
C VAL A 537 -26.11 -7.17 27.33
N ALA A 538 -26.69 -8.29 26.88
CA ALA A 538 -27.10 -8.48 25.48
C ALA A 538 -28.25 -7.54 25.09
N GLY A 539 -29.25 -7.36 25.97
CA GLY A 539 -30.33 -6.39 25.80
C GLY A 539 -29.84 -4.95 25.76
N LEU A 540 -28.91 -4.58 26.66
CA LEU A 540 -28.27 -3.27 26.68
C LEU A 540 -27.36 -3.06 25.47
N ALA A 541 -26.65 -4.10 24.99
CA ALA A 541 -25.86 -4.04 23.76
C ALA A 541 -26.75 -3.85 22.53
N TYR A 542 -27.90 -4.53 22.47
CA TYR A 542 -28.90 -4.35 21.40
C TYR A 542 -29.54 -2.96 21.45
N LEU A 543 -29.95 -2.49 22.63
CA LEU A 543 -30.48 -1.14 22.82
C LEU A 543 -29.42 -0.07 22.48
N ASN A 544 -28.16 -0.31 22.84
CA ASN A 544 -27.05 0.55 22.50
C ASN A 544 -26.80 0.58 20.97
N ALA A 545 -26.78 -0.59 20.32
CA ALA A 545 -26.62 -0.69 18.87
C ALA A 545 -27.76 0.00 18.11
N ARG A 546 -28.99 -0.09 18.60
CA ARG A 546 -30.17 0.51 17.97
C ARG A 546 -30.29 2.01 18.22
N TRP A 547 -29.99 2.49 19.42
CA TRP A 547 -30.31 3.86 19.85
C TRP A 547 -29.11 4.78 20.06
N ARG A 548 -27.89 4.22 20.18
CA ARG A 548 -26.60 4.95 20.30
C ARG A 548 -26.58 6.01 21.41
N LEU A 549 -27.22 5.69 22.53
CA LEU A 549 -27.39 6.59 23.67
C LEU A 549 -26.06 7.04 24.31
N PRO A 550 -25.02 6.20 24.45
CA PRO A 550 -23.70 6.62 24.94
C PRO A 550 -23.00 7.62 24.01
N GLU A 551 -23.08 7.42 22.69
CA GLU A 551 -22.55 8.35 21.69
C GLU A 551 -23.30 9.68 21.72
N ASP A 552 -24.63 9.63 21.86
CA ASP A 552 -25.47 10.82 22.04
C ASP A 552 -25.11 11.57 23.33
N TRP A 553 -25.00 10.86 24.44
CA TRP A 553 -24.62 11.46 25.72
C TRP A 553 -23.24 12.12 25.64
N ARG A 554 -22.27 11.46 25.00
CA ARG A 554 -20.93 12.02 24.75
C ARG A 554 -21.01 13.32 23.95
N THR A 555 -21.80 13.33 22.88
CA THR A 555 -21.96 14.47 21.98
C THR A 555 -22.68 15.63 22.68
N LEU A 556 -23.85 15.37 23.29
CA LEU A 556 -24.64 16.37 24.01
C LEU A 556 -23.88 16.96 25.19
N LYS A 557 -23.20 16.13 25.99
CA LYS A 557 -22.37 16.60 27.10
C LYS A 557 -21.25 17.50 26.62
N ALA A 558 -20.56 17.13 25.54
CA ALA A 558 -19.48 17.94 24.99
C ALA A 558 -19.97 19.31 24.52
N VAL A 559 -21.09 19.36 23.79
CA VAL A 559 -21.72 20.60 23.32
C VAL A 559 -22.14 21.48 24.50
N VAL A 560 -22.88 20.93 25.47
CA VAL A 560 -23.34 21.69 26.65
C VAL A 560 -22.16 22.25 27.44
N GLN A 561 -21.10 21.45 27.66
CA GLN A 561 -19.91 21.91 28.38
C GLN A 561 -19.17 23.02 27.63
N ALA A 562 -19.01 22.90 26.31
CA ALA A 562 -18.34 23.91 25.50
C ALA A 562 -19.13 25.23 25.47
N THR A 563 -20.45 25.17 25.25
CA THR A 563 -21.32 26.35 25.24
C THR A 563 -21.38 27.04 26.60
N THR A 564 -21.49 26.29 27.69
CA THR A 564 -21.54 26.86 29.05
C THR A 564 -20.23 27.57 29.42
N ARG A 565 -19.08 26.96 29.12
CA ARG A 565 -17.78 27.61 29.34
C ARG A 565 -17.56 28.82 28.46
N PHE A 566 -17.94 28.74 27.17
CA PHE A 566 -17.86 29.89 26.28
C PHE A 566 -18.72 31.06 26.80
N ASN A 567 -19.95 30.79 27.21
CA ASN A 567 -20.84 31.81 27.79
C ASN A 567 -20.27 32.40 29.09
N SER A 568 -19.58 31.60 29.90
CA SER A 568 -18.87 32.12 31.07
C SER A 568 -17.73 33.07 30.69
N ARG A 569 -16.95 32.73 29.66
CA ARG A 569 -15.88 33.60 29.13
C ARG A 569 -16.44 34.86 28.49
N LEU A 570 -17.56 34.77 27.79
CA LEU A 570 -18.28 35.91 27.23
C LEU A 570 -18.73 36.88 28.32
N LYS A 571 -19.32 36.38 29.41
CA LYS A 571 -19.70 37.21 30.57
C LYS A 571 -18.50 37.86 31.25
N ALA A 572 -17.33 37.25 31.17
CA ALA A 572 -16.09 37.76 31.74
C ALA A 572 -15.29 38.67 30.77
N ASP A 573 -15.81 38.95 29.57
CA ASP A 573 -15.11 39.69 28.50
C ASP A 573 -13.75 39.05 28.11
N ARG A 574 -13.72 37.71 28.11
CA ARG A 574 -12.53 36.88 27.91
C ARG A 574 -12.69 35.85 26.78
N VAL A 575 -13.44 36.18 25.73
CA VAL A 575 -13.64 35.27 24.58
C VAL A 575 -12.41 35.15 23.69
N ASN A 576 -11.48 36.11 23.75
CA ASN A 576 -10.25 36.07 22.97
C ASN A 576 -9.38 34.88 23.40
N SER A 577 -8.95 34.08 22.42
CA SER A 577 -8.18 32.84 22.64
C SER A 577 -6.84 33.03 23.36
N PHE A 578 -6.25 34.23 23.35
CA PHE A 578 -5.04 34.53 24.13
C PHE A 578 -5.23 34.30 25.64
N TYR A 579 -6.43 34.54 26.18
CA TYR A 579 -6.67 34.30 27.61
C TYR A 579 -6.53 32.83 28.01
N LEU A 580 -6.70 31.88 27.07
CA LEU A 580 -6.52 30.45 27.35
C LEU A 580 -5.06 30.12 27.66
N ILE A 581 -4.12 30.63 26.88
CA ILE A 581 -2.69 30.38 27.14
C ILE A 581 -2.23 31.08 28.42
N GLU A 582 -2.78 32.26 28.71
CA GLU A 582 -2.53 33.00 29.95
C GLU A 582 -3.10 32.28 31.19
N GLU A 583 -4.28 31.70 31.10
CA GLU A 583 -4.87 30.87 32.16
C GLU A 583 -4.01 29.62 32.44
N HIS A 584 -3.56 28.94 31.39
CA HIS A 584 -2.69 27.77 31.53
C HIS A 584 -1.29 28.11 32.07
N SER A 585 -0.72 29.25 31.67
CA SER A 585 0.60 29.68 32.16
C SER A 585 0.55 30.11 33.63
N ASN A 586 -0.59 30.61 34.11
CA ASN A 586 -0.79 31.00 35.50
C ASN A 586 -1.22 29.84 36.41
N ASN A 587 -1.60 28.70 35.85
CA ASN A 587 -1.97 27.51 36.62
C ASN A 587 -0.72 26.68 36.97
N PRO A 588 -0.32 26.57 38.25
CA PRO A 588 0.89 25.84 38.63
C PRO A 588 0.92 24.36 38.21
N ALA A 589 -0.25 23.72 38.06
CA ALA A 589 -0.35 22.33 37.63
C ALA A 589 -0.11 22.14 36.12
N VAL A 590 -0.24 23.21 35.32
CA VAL A 590 -0.19 23.17 33.85
C VAL A 590 1.03 23.93 33.30
N ALA A 591 1.43 25.03 33.95
CA ALA A 591 2.40 25.99 33.45
C ALA A 591 3.72 25.36 32.94
N ASN A 592 4.26 24.39 33.69
CA ASN A 592 5.53 23.71 33.37
C ASN A 592 5.35 22.42 32.56
N GLN A 593 4.13 22.10 32.12
CA GLN A 593 3.86 20.95 31.28
C GLN A 593 4.08 21.28 29.79
N PRO A 594 4.46 20.31 28.93
CA PRO A 594 4.63 20.51 27.50
C PRO A 594 3.35 20.96 26.79
N PHE A 595 3.42 22.07 26.06
CA PHE A 595 2.34 22.52 25.19
C PHE A 595 2.65 22.33 23.71
N LEU A 596 3.86 22.70 23.26
CA LEU A 596 4.21 22.70 21.85
C LEU A 596 5.49 21.89 21.61
N ILE A 597 5.46 21.00 20.61
CA ILE A 597 6.62 20.26 20.13
C ILE A 597 6.79 20.51 18.63
N PHE A 598 7.98 20.94 18.23
CA PHE A 598 8.32 21.21 16.82
C PHE A 598 9.82 20.96 16.61
N GLN A 599 10.17 20.11 15.64
CA GLN A 599 11.55 19.76 15.26
C GLN A 599 12.46 19.42 16.47
N GLY A 600 12.00 18.49 17.32
CA GLY A 600 12.74 18.04 18.51
C GLY A 600 12.77 19.04 19.68
N LYS A 601 12.33 20.29 19.49
CA LYS A 601 12.22 21.28 20.58
C LYS A 601 10.85 21.20 21.24
N THR A 602 10.84 21.36 22.55
CA THR A 602 9.62 21.35 23.37
C THR A 602 9.50 22.67 24.14
N TRP A 603 8.33 23.29 24.08
CA TRP A 603 7.96 24.44 24.88
C TRP A 603 6.82 24.07 25.82
N THR A 604 6.96 24.47 27.08
CA THR A 604 5.90 24.38 28.09
C THR A 604 4.82 25.45 27.84
N PHE A 605 3.65 25.31 28.45
CA PHE A 605 2.59 26.34 28.41
C PHE A 605 3.14 27.72 28.80
N LYS A 606 3.96 27.78 29.86
CA LYS A 606 4.60 29.03 30.29
C LYS A 606 5.61 29.55 29.28
N GLN A 607 6.47 28.71 28.73
CA GLN A 607 7.45 29.15 27.73
C GLN A 607 6.77 29.63 26.44
N THR A 608 5.70 28.97 26.00
CA THR A 608 4.91 29.43 24.85
C THR A 608 4.21 30.77 25.13
N TYR A 609 3.65 30.95 26.32
CA TYR A 609 3.12 32.24 26.75
C TYR A 609 4.20 33.33 26.71
N ASP A 610 5.32 33.11 27.37
CA ASP A 610 6.43 34.07 27.46
C ASP A 610 6.94 34.43 26.05
N GLN A 611 7.13 33.43 25.17
CA GLN A 611 7.57 33.66 23.79
C GLN A 611 6.53 34.45 22.96
N SER A 612 5.23 34.16 23.13
CA SER A 612 4.18 34.93 22.47
C SER A 612 4.19 36.40 22.89
N LEU A 613 4.52 36.71 24.15
CA LEU A 613 4.66 38.08 24.63
C LEU A 613 5.88 38.79 24.03
N ARG A 614 6.96 38.08 23.73
CA ARG A 614 8.13 38.65 23.03
C ARG A 614 7.78 39.04 21.60
N TYR A 615 7.07 38.16 20.90
CA TYR A 615 6.52 38.45 19.58
C TYR A 615 5.55 39.64 19.63
N ALA A 616 4.67 39.69 20.64
CA ALA A 616 3.78 40.83 20.84
C ALA A 616 4.54 42.14 21.10
N GLY A 617 5.64 42.08 21.86
CA GLY A 617 6.53 43.22 22.11
C GLY A 617 7.15 43.75 20.83
N TRP A 618 7.60 42.87 19.94
CA TRP A 618 8.15 43.25 18.65
C TRP A 618 7.08 43.84 17.72
N LEU A 619 5.93 43.16 17.58
CA LEU A 619 4.80 43.64 16.76
C LEU A 619 4.33 45.03 17.23
N HIS A 620 4.20 45.23 18.54
CA HIS A 620 3.77 46.50 19.11
C HIS A 620 4.84 47.60 19.01
N SER A 621 6.08 47.31 19.41
CA SER A 621 7.12 48.34 19.55
C SER A 621 7.76 48.72 18.22
N THR A 622 7.96 47.76 17.33
CA THR A 622 8.66 47.95 16.05
C THR A 622 7.68 48.19 14.90
N LEU A 623 6.64 47.35 14.79
CA LEU A 623 5.68 47.39 13.67
C LEU A 623 4.38 48.14 14.00
N LYS A 624 4.28 48.67 15.22
CA LYS A 624 3.17 49.50 15.72
C LYS A 624 1.80 48.83 15.59
N VAL A 625 1.72 47.50 15.69
CA VAL A 625 0.44 46.77 15.67
C VAL A 625 -0.39 47.12 16.90
N GLN A 626 -1.68 47.42 16.68
CA GLN A 626 -2.66 47.85 17.68
C GLN A 626 -3.93 47.00 17.61
N GLY A 627 -4.79 47.15 18.61
CA GLY A 627 -6.10 46.49 18.64
C GLY A 627 -6.96 46.91 17.44
N GLY A 628 -7.61 45.95 16.79
CA GLY A 628 -8.41 46.15 15.59
C GLY A 628 -7.64 46.07 14.27
N ASP A 629 -6.31 46.04 14.29
CA ASP A 629 -5.51 45.82 13.08
C ASP A 629 -5.71 44.41 12.50
N MET A 630 -5.62 44.31 11.18
CA MET A 630 -5.52 43.04 10.45
C MET A 630 -4.07 42.75 10.08
N VAL A 631 -3.60 41.55 10.39
CA VAL A 631 -2.23 41.09 10.10
C VAL A 631 -2.29 39.83 9.25
N ALA A 632 -1.80 39.92 8.01
CA ALA A 632 -1.68 38.79 7.11
C ALA A 632 -0.48 37.92 7.51
N VAL A 633 -0.69 36.61 7.62
CA VAL A 633 0.29 35.62 8.06
C VAL A 633 0.45 34.58 6.95
N ASP A 634 1.61 34.57 6.32
CA ASP A 634 1.94 33.72 5.16
C ASP A 634 3.23 32.90 5.40
N LEU A 635 3.08 31.84 6.20
CA LEU A 635 4.16 30.97 6.66
C LEU A 635 3.77 29.50 6.48
N LEU A 636 4.77 28.62 6.34
CA LEU A 636 4.66 27.19 6.60
C LEU A 636 4.48 26.93 8.10
N ASN A 637 4.17 25.67 8.44
CA ASN A 637 4.04 25.27 9.84
C ASN A 637 5.36 25.48 10.60
N SER A 638 5.27 26.16 11.74
CA SER A 638 6.41 26.37 12.62
C SER A 638 5.95 26.71 14.04
N ALA A 639 6.88 26.69 14.99
CA ALA A 639 6.59 27.15 16.35
C ALA A 639 6.28 28.66 16.37
N GLU A 640 6.98 29.42 15.54
CA GLU A 640 6.80 30.86 15.35
C GLU A 640 5.40 31.18 14.86
N TYR A 641 4.80 30.37 13.97
CA TYR A 641 3.40 30.54 13.56
C TYR A 641 2.47 30.59 14.79
N ILE A 642 2.64 29.65 15.73
CA ILE A 642 1.82 29.59 16.95
C ILE A 642 2.09 30.79 17.87
N PHE A 643 3.36 31.16 18.09
CA PHE A 643 3.73 32.33 18.89
C PHE A 643 3.13 33.61 18.30
N LEU A 644 3.11 33.72 16.98
CA LEU A 644 2.64 34.88 16.25
C LEU A 644 1.12 34.99 16.27
N LEU A 645 0.37 33.88 16.15
CA LEU A 645 -1.08 33.88 16.36
C LEU A 645 -1.46 34.36 17.76
N LEU A 646 -0.80 33.81 18.78
CA LEU A 646 -1.03 34.19 20.17
C LEU A 646 -0.64 35.66 20.41
N ALA A 647 0.46 36.13 19.81
CA ALA A 647 0.90 37.51 19.89
C ALA A 647 -0.11 38.48 19.25
N ILE A 648 -0.60 38.20 18.04
CA ILE A 648 -1.61 39.01 17.35
C ILE A 648 -2.89 39.10 18.21
N TRP A 649 -3.37 37.96 18.71
CA TRP A 649 -4.52 37.93 19.60
C TRP A 649 -4.28 38.69 20.91
N SER A 650 -3.08 38.62 21.46
CA SER A 650 -2.70 39.39 22.66
C SER A 650 -2.74 40.90 22.43
N LEU A 651 -2.50 41.38 21.21
CA LEU A 651 -2.59 42.80 20.88
C LEU A 651 -4.01 43.27 20.55
N GLY A 652 -4.99 42.35 20.53
CA GLY A 652 -6.36 42.65 20.07
C GLY A 652 -6.47 42.81 18.56
N ALA A 653 -5.43 42.44 17.81
CA ALA A 653 -5.44 42.38 16.36
C ALA A 653 -6.03 41.05 15.86
N THR A 654 -6.36 40.99 14.57
CA THR A 654 -6.95 39.80 13.93
C THR A 654 -5.99 39.21 12.90
N PRO A 655 -5.62 37.92 13.00
CA PRO A 655 -4.80 37.28 12.01
C PRO A 655 -5.62 36.92 10.76
N ALA A 656 -5.07 37.21 9.59
CA ALA A 656 -5.58 36.76 8.30
C ALA A 656 -4.62 35.72 7.71
N LEU A 657 -5.09 34.49 7.57
CA LEU A 657 -4.24 33.34 7.28
C LEU A 657 -4.18 33.11 5.78
N ILE A 658 -3.01 33.37 5.20
CA ILE A 658 -2.76 33.29 3.76
C ILE A 658 -2.18 31.91 3.42
N ASN A 659 -2.56 31.40 2.25
CA ASN A 659 -2.02 30.16 1.73
C ASN A 659 -0.69 30.44 1.00
N TYR A 660 0.40 29.93 1.57
CA TYR A 660 1.77 30.08 1.06
C TYR A 660 2.01 29.50 -0.35
N ASN A 661 1.03 28.78 -0.93
CA ASN A 661 1.10 28.31 -2.30
C ASN A 661 0.56 29.31 -3.34
N LEU A 662 -0.16 30.35 -2.90
CA LEU A 662 -0.72 31.35 -3.81
C LEU A 662 0.39 32.23 -4.37
N VAL A 663 0.32 32.51 -5.67
CA VAL A 663 1.27 33.36 -6.39
C VAL A 663 0.53 34.33 -7.31
N GLY A 664 1.21 35.40 -7.73
CA GLY A 664 0.66 36.39 -8.68
C GLY A 664 -0.65 37.02 -8.21
N ASP A 665 -1.59 37.22 -9.14
CA ASP A 665 -2.86 37.91 -8.88
C ASP A 665 -3.70 37.28 -7.77
N ALA A 666 -3.67 35.95 -7.66
CA ALA A 666 -4.42 35.24 -6.61
C ALA A 666 -3.89 35.56 -5.21
N PHE A 667 -2.57 35.72 -5.07
CA PHE A 667 -1.94 36.16 -3.83
C PHE A 667 -2.27 37.63 -3.54
N VAL A 668 -2.06 38.52 -4.51
CA VAL A 668 -2.34 39.96 -4.39
C VAL A 668 -3.80 40.19 -3.96
N HIS A 669 -4.75 39.50 -4.61
CA HIS A 669 -6.16 39.53 -4.25
C HIS A 669 -6.42 39.04 -2.82
N SER A 670 -5.77 37.95 -2.40
CA SER A 670 -5.97 37.36 -1.08
C SER A 670 -5.47 38.24 0.05
N VAL A 671 -4.37 38.97 -0.16
CA VAL A 671 -3.92 39.95 0.84
C VAL A 671 -4.82 41.19 0.81
N ALA A 672 -5.16 41.70 -0.38
CA ALA A 672 -5.99 42.89 -0.53
C ALA A 672 -7.37 42.74 0.13
N ILE A 673 -8.08 41.61 -0.09
CA ILE A 673 -9.43 41.40 0.44
C ILE A 673 -9.48 41.40 1.98
N THR A 674 -8.37 41.08 2.64
CA THR A 674 -8.28 41.07 4.11
C THR A 674 -8.11 42.46 4.72
N ASN A 675 -7.76 43.46 3.91
CA ASN A 675 -7.35 44.80 4.36
C ASN A 675 -6.25 44.76 5.44
N ALA A 676 -5.36 43.75 5.39
CA ALA A 676 -4.24 43.66 6.30
C ALA A 676 -3.28 44.83 6.08
N ARG A 677 -2.88 45.48 7.18
CA ARG A 677 -1.86 46.55 7.15
C ARG A 677 -0.45 45.99 7.03
N LEU A 678 -0.26 44.79 7.57
CA LEU A 678 1.03 44.12 7.70
C LEU A 678 0.92 42.71 7.16
N LEU A 679 1.87 42.32 6.30
CA LEU A 679 2.15 40.96 5.90
C LEU A 679 3.41 40.47 6.61
N ILE A 680 3.28 39.35 7.30
CA ILE A 680 4.39 38.61 7.90
C ILE A 680 4.56 37.33 7.10
N THR A 681 5.77 37.12 6.58
CA THR A 681 6.14 35.93 5.81
C THR A 681 7.47 35.37 6.31
N GLU A 682 7.94 34.27 5.73
CA GLU A 682 9.26 33.70 6.00
C GLU A 682 10.10 33.62 4.70
N PRO A 683 11.44 33.51 4.78
CA PRO A 683 12.31 33.63 3.61
C PRO A 683 11.92 32.69 2.45
N GLU A 684 11.64 31.42 2.76
CA GLU A 684 11.26 30.38 1.78
C GLU A 684 9.98 30.75 1.00
N VAL A 685 9.01 31.39 1.66
CA VAL A 685 7.75 31.80 1.03
C VAL A 685 7.92 33.13 0.31
N ALA A 686 8.62 34.08 0.93
CA ALA A 686 8.86 35.41 0.39
C ALA A 686 9.54 35.34 -0.99
N GLU A 687 10.55 34.50 -1.16
CA GLU A 687 11.26 34.32 -2.44
C GLU A 687 10.34 33.83 -3.56
N LYS A 688 9.36 32.98 -3.24
CA LYS A 688 8.42 32.41 -4.21
C LYS A 688 7.30 33.40 -4.57
N VAL A 689 6.80 34.14 -3.57
CA VAL A 689 5.55 34.89 -3.69
C VAL A 689 5.78 36.37 -3.99
N LEU A 690 6.83 36.99 -3.46
CA LEU A 690 7.13 38.42 -3.63
C LEU A 690 8.01 38.68 -4.86
N THR A 691 7.54 38.25 -6.03
CA THR A 691 8.16 38.60 -7.31
C THR A 691 8.15 40.12 -7.55
N PRO A 692 8.99 40.67 -8.46
CA PRO A 692 9.01 42.11 -8.74
C PRO A 692 7.62 42.69 -9.07
N ASP A 693 6.80 41.94 -9.83
CA ASP A 693 5.45 42.36 -10.20
C ASP A 693 4.48 42.36 -9.01
N VAL A 694 4.55 41.34 -8.16
CA VAL A 694 3.73 41.27 -6.94
C VAL A 694 4.13 42.39 -5.98
N ARG A 695 5.43 42.62 -5.79
CA ARG A 695 5.95 43.71 -4.97
C ARG A 695 5.44 45.07 -5.46
N ALA A 696 5.54 45.32 -6.77
CA ALA A 696 5.01 46.53 -7.38
C ALA A 696 3.49 46.69 -7.23
N ALA A 697 2.73 45.60 -7.08
CA ALA A 697 1.29 45.65 -6.83
C ALA A 697 0.94 45.96 -5.37
N VAL A 698 1.63 45.34 -4.41
CA VAL A 698 1.33 45.49 -2.97
C VAL A 698 1.95 46.73 -2.32
N GLU A 699 2.99 47.29 -2.94
CA GLU A 699 3.63 48.55 -2.51
C GLU A 699 2.96 49.81 -3.09
N LYS A 700 1.84 49.67 -3.83
CA LYS A 700 1.07 50.83 -4.28
C LYS A 700 0.48 51.58 -3.10
N GLU A 701 0.51 52.91 -3.16
CA GLU A 701 -0.04 53.80 -2.12
C GLU A 701 -1.54 53.59 -1.87
N ASP A 702 -2.27 53.02 -2.83
CA ASP A 702 -3.71 52.75 -2.72
C ASP A 702 -4.04 51.27 -2.42
N PHE A 703 -3.08 50.47 -1.95
CA PHE A 703 -3.30 49.04 -1.77
C PHE A 703 -4.22 48.71 -0.58
N VAL A 704 -3.82 49.07 0.64
CA VAL A 704 -4.57 48.80 1.86
C VAL A 704 -5.69 49.83 1.98
N ASN A 705 -6.95 49.40 1.85
CA ASN A 705 -8.13 50.27 1.91
C ASN A 705 -8.09 51.48 0.95
N GLY A 706 -7.35 51.42 -0.16
CA GLY A 706 -7.22 52.59 -1.04
C GLY A 706 -6.34 53.72 -0.47
N ALA A 707 -5.57 53.48 0.59
CA ALA A 707 -5.01 54.56 1.40
C ALA A 707 -3.54 54.41 1.85
N SER A 708 -2.96 53.21 1.80
CA SER A 708 -1.53 53.01 2.14
C SER A 708 -0.96 51.75 1.49
N PRO A 709 0.38 51.66 1.32
CA PRO A 709 1.03 50.43 0.88
C PRO A 709 1.00 49.35 1.97
N LEU A 710 1.14 48.09 1.57
CA LEU A 710 1.28 46.97 2.49
C LEU A 710 2.66 46.99 3.15
N ALA A 711 2.71 47.02 4.50
CA ALA A 711 3.96 46.77 5.20
C ALA A 711 4.31 45.28 5.12
N ILE A 712 5.56 44.95 4.78
CA ILE A 712 6.01 43.56 4.66
C ILE A 712 7.18 43.32 5.60
N THR A 713 7.14 42.22 6.35
CA THR A 713 8.26 41.77 7.17
C THR A 713 8.49 40.28 6.98
N THR A 714 9.76 39.87 7.00
CA THR A 714 10.18 38.49 6.81
C THR A 714 10.83 37.98 8.09
N LEU A 715 10.34 36.85 8.62
CA LEU A 715 10.93 36.16 9.77
C LEU A 715 12.23 35.45 9.37
N SER A 716 13.28 36.24 9.14
CA SER A 716 14.61 35.70 8.89
C SER A 716 15.14 34.96 10.13
N PRO A 717 16.04 33.97 9.97
CA PRO A 717 16.64 33.28 11.12
C PRO A 717 17.30 34.23 12.13
N GLY A 718 17.91 35.32 11.64
CA GLY A 718 18.49 36.36 12.49
C GLY A 718 17.43 37.13 13.29
N LEU A 719 16.28 37.45 12.67
CA LEU A 719 15.16 38.07 13.37
C LEU A 719 14.60 37.12 14.43
N VAL A 720 14.31 35.87 14.06
CA VAL A 720 13.76 34.86 15.01
C VAL A 720 14.68 34.69 16.22
N SER A 721 16.00 34.55 16.00
CA SER A 721 16.98 34.49 17.08
C SER A 721 16.97 35.73 17.97
N SER A 722 16.84 36.93 17.38
CA SER A 722 16.73 38.16 18.17
C SER A 722 15.43 38.25 18.98
N LEU A 723 14.35 37.61 18.51
CA LEU A 723 13.06 37.58 19.21
C LEU A 723 13.10 36.74 20.48
N ASP A 724 13.99 35.75 20.57
CA ASP A 724 14.18 34.96 21.79
C ASP A 724 14.68 35.78 22.98
N SER A 725 15.25 36.96 22.73
CA SER A 725 15.70 37.90 23.78
C SER A 725 14.92 39.21 23.77
N PHE A 726 13.90 39.35 22.92
CA PHE A 726 13.12 40.58 22.85
C PHE A 726 12.32 40.77 24.15
N PRO A 727 12.18 42.01 24.68
CA PRO A 727 11.40 42.25 25.89
C PRO A 727 9.94 41.79 25.74
N PRO A 728 9.40 40.95 26.65
CA PRO A 728 8.02 40.53 26.59
C PRO A 728 7.08 41.72 26.84
N TYR A 729 5.99 41.81 26.07
CA TYR A 729 4.98 42.83 26.24
C TYR A 729 3.60 42.20 26.32
N ARG A 730 2.94 42.40 27.46
CA ARG A 730 1.55 42.03 27.68
C ARG A 730 0.67 43.28 27.55
N ALA A 731 -0.04 43.43 26.44
CA ALA A 731 -0.94 44.56 26.22
C ALA A 731 -2.13 44.56 27.22
N PRO A 732 -2.61 45.71 27.71
CA PRO A 732 -3.73 45.79 28.65
C PRO A 732 -5.01 45.08 28.17
N ASP A 733 -5.88 44.65 29.08
CA ASP A 733 -7.16 43.98 28.71
C ASP A 733 -8.07 44.85 27.85
N SER A 734 -7.97 46.17 28.00
CA SER A 734 -8.76 47.14 27.24
C SER A 734 -8.60 47.03 25.72
N VAL A 735 -7.47 46.52 25.21
CA VAL A 735 -7.26 46.35 23.76
C VAL A 735 -8.02 45.15 23.18
N ARG A 736 -8.49 44.23 24.04
CA ARG A 736 -9.27 43.04 23.69
C ARG A 736 -10.72 43.10 24.18
N ALA A 737 -11.08 44.17 24.88
CA ALA A 737 -12.38 44.33 25.53
C ALA A 737 -13.52 44.52 24.50
N GLY A 738 -14.72 44.07 24.85
CA GLY A 738 -15.91 44.20 24.00
C GLY A 738 -15.97 43.20 22.83
N ALA A 739 -15.06 42.21 22.79
CA ALA A 739 -15.16 41.12 21.85
C ALA A 739 -16.37 40.24 22.21
N ILE A 740 -17.25 40.04 21.24
CA ILE A 740 -18.45 39.19 21.37
C ILE A 740 -18.27 37.92 20.54
N GLY A 741 -19.21 36.97 20.66
CA GLY A 741 -19.12 35.68 19.98
C GLY A 741 -18.83 35.77 18.48
N ARG A 742 -19.50 36.70 17.78
CA ARG A 742 -19.33 36.94 16.33
C ARG A 742 -18.09 37.74 15.93
N THR A 743 -17.33 38.27 16.89
CA THR A 743 -16.06 38.98 16.60
C THR A 743 -15.12 38.03 15.88
N ALA A 744 -14.49 38.50 14.79
CA ALA A 744 -13.56 37.71 13.99
C ALA A 744 -12.35 37.31 14.85
N GLY A 745 -12.14 36.00 15.01
CA GLY A 745 -10.93 35.47 15.65
C GLY A 745 -9.83 35.19 14.62
N ALA A 746 -10.19 34.85 13.39
CA ALA A 746 -9.27 34.77 12.25
C ALA A 746 -10.02 34.95 10.93
N LEU A 747 -9.31 35.37 9.88
CA LEU A 747 -9.78 35.23 8.50
C LEU A 747 -9.08 34.03 7.86
N VAL A 748 -9.85 33.13 7.24
CA VAL A 748 -9.31 31.97 6.54
C VAL A 748 -9.70 32.02 5.08
N MET A 749 -8.71 31.90 4.20
CA MET A 749 -8.95 31.89 2.76
C MET A 749 -9.61 30.59 2.31
N THR A 750 -10.69 30.71 1.55
CA THR A 750 -11.43 29.60 0.92
C THR A 750 -11.20 29.62 -0.58
N SER A 751 -11.01 28.45 -1.20
CA SER A 751 -10.93 28.29 -2.65
C SER A 751 -12.31 28.59 -3.25
N GLY A 752 -12.50 29.79 -3.79
CA GLY A 752 -13.78 30.21 -4.36
C GLY A 752 -14.09 29.47 -5.68
N THR A 753 -15.37 29.15 -5.90
CA THR A 753 -15.87 28.57 -7.16
C THR A 753 -15.61 29.46 -8.39
N THR A 754 -15.44 30.76 -8.17
CA THR A 754 -15.15 31.79 -9.17
C THR A 754 -13.66 31.91 -9.53
N GLY A 755 -12.78 31.10 -8.94
CA GLY A 755 -11.34 31.07 -9.21
C GLY A 755 -10.47 31.90 -8.26
N LEU A 756 -11.01 32.99 -7.69
CA LEU A 756 -10.31 33.81 -6.70
C LEU A 756 -10.68 33.42 -5.25
N PRO A 757 -9.71 33.38 -4.31
CA PRO A 757 -9.97 33.04 -2.91
C PRO A 757 -10.87 34.05 -2.18
N LYS A 758 -11.71 33.57 -1.26
CA LYS A 758 -12.57 34.42 -0.42
C LYS A 758 -12.17 34.32 1.05
N ALA A 759 -12.12 35.44 1.75
CA ALA A 759 -11.79 35.47 3.18
C ALA A 759 -13.03 35.14 4.03
N ALA A 760 -13.13 33.90 4.51
CA ALA A 760 -14.18 33.49 5.43
C ALA A 760 -13.89 33.99 6.85
N VAL A 761 -14.90 34.56 7.50
CA VAL A 761 -14.78 35.01 8.90
C VAL A 761 -14.95 33.82 9.83
N VAL A 762 -13.90 33.51 10.62
CA VAL A 762 -13.96 32.50 11.67
C VAL A 762 -14.04 33.21 13.02
N SER A 763 -15.22 33.18 13.64
CA SER A 763 -15.51 33.93 14.86
C SER A 763 -14.95 33.29 16.14
N PHE A 764 -14.77 34.07 17.21
CA PHE A 764 -14.33 33.54 18.51
C PHE A 764 -15.31 32.54 19.11
N GLU A 765 -16.62 32.72 18.94
CA GLU A 765 -17.62 31.72 19.37
C GLU A 765 -17.40 30.40 18.68
N ARG A 766 -17.18 30.43 17.36
CA ARG A 766 -16.89 29.22 16.61
C ARG A 766 -15.59 28.57 17.07
N ILE A 767 -14.49 29.33 17.11
CA ILE A 767 -13.18 28.84 17.53
C ILE A 767 -13.28 28.24 18.93
N GLY A 768 -13.90 28.95 19.89
CA GLY A 768 -14.03 28.50 21.27
C GLY A 768 -14.94 27.29 21.45
N THR A 769 -16.21 27.39 21.02
CA THR A 769 -17.20 26.33 21.25
C THR A 769 -16.91 25.07 20.44
N SER A 770 -16.47 25.20 19.18
CA SER A 770 -16.24 24.04 18.32
C SER A 770 -14.96 23.30 18.72
N SER A 771 -13.87 24.00 19.02
CA SER A 771 -12.61 23.36 19.42
C SER A 771 -12.69 22.72 20.80
N GLU A 772 -13.33 23.39 21.78
CA GLU A 772 -13.54 22.76 23.08
C GLU A 772 -14.53 21.60 22.98
N GLY A 773 -15.62 21.77 22.21
CA GLY A 773 -16.61 20.72 21.97
C GLY A 773 -16.01 19.48 21.33
N ILE A 774 -15.23 19.63 20.26
CA ILE A 774 -14.60 18.50 19.58
C ILE A 774 -13.54 17.83 20.45
N GLY A 775 -12.74 18.60 21.19
CA GLY A 775 -11.75 18.06 22.12
C GLY A 775 -12.37 17.21 23.22
N ARG A 776 -13.53 17.65 23.75
CA ARG A 776 -14.29 16.90 24.75
C ARG A 776 -15.01 15.70 24.17
N TRP A 777 -15.57 15.83 22.97
CA TRP A 777 -16.20 14.74 22.25
C TRP A 777 -15.19 13.62 21.93
N MET A 778 -13.98 13.97 21.51
CA MET A 778 -12.88 13.01 21.33
C MET A 778 -12.40 12.38 22.65
N GLY A 779 -12.72 12.99 23.80
CA GLY A 779 -12.19 12.58 25.09
C GLY A 779 -10.67 12.76 25.17
N LEU A 780 -10.16 13.90 24.68
CA LEU A 780 -8.75 14.23 24.82
C LEU A 780 -8.37 14.41 26.29
N ARG A 781 -7.26 13.80 26.68
CA ARG A 781 -6.73 13.80 28.05
C ARG A 781 -5.74 14.95 28.21
N PRO A 782 -6.01 15.92 29.09
CA PRO A 782 -5.12 17.07 29.30
C PRO A 782 -3.79 16.64 29.93
N VAL A 783 -2.80 17.53 29.92
CA VAL A 783 -1.47 17.32 30.52
C VAL A 783 -1.47 17.05 32.02
N THR A 784 -2.58 17.33 32.71
CA THR A 784 -2.78 17.04 34.13
C THR A 784 -3.32 15.62 34.39
N ASP A 785 -3.69 14.90 33.34
CA ASP A 785 -4.10 13.49 33.43
C ASP A 785 -2.89 12.58 33.69
N LYS A 786 -3.14 11.38 34.20
CA LYS A 786 -2.10 10.34 34.38
C LYS A 786 -1.50 9.90 33.04
N ASN A 787 -2.33 9.84 32.00
CA ASN A 787 -1.95 9.42 30.65
C ASN A 787 -2.33 10.52 29.65
N PRO A 788 -1.60 11.65 29.62
CA PRO A 788 -1.96 12.79 28.79
C PRO A 788 -1.85 12.47 27.31
N ASP A 789 -2.70 13.09 26.50
CA ASP A 789 -2.62 12.96 25.04
C ASP A 789 -1.63 13.95 24.42
N ARG A 790 -1.13 13.57 23.25
CA ARG A 790 -0.30 14.40 22.38
C ARG A 790 -0.89 14.33 20.98
N LEU A 791 -1.35 15.46 20.46
CA LEU A 791 -1.99 15.54 19.15
C LEU A 791 -0.97 16.00 18.11
N TYR A 792 -0.68 15.13 17.14
CA TYR A 792 0.20 15.43 16.01
C TYR A 792 -0.59 15.96 14.82
N THR A 793 -0.13 17.06 14.24
CA THR A 793 -0.66 17.58 12.98
C THR A 793 0.47 18.03 12.05
N ALA A 794 0.43 17.55 10.82
CA ALA A 794 1.25 18.06 9.71
C ALA A 794 0.40 18.87 8.72
N MET A 795 -0.84 19.17 9.07
CA MET A 795 -1.76 19.91 8.22
C MET A 795 -1.45 21.41 8.28
N PRO A 796 -1.63 22.18 7.20
CA PRO A 796 -1.22 23.59 7.18
C PRO A 796 -2.02 24.45 8.17
N LEU A 797 -1.32 25.19 9.04
CA LEU A 797 -1.90 26.03 10.10
C LEU A 797 -2.77 27.19 9.56
N TYR A 798 -2.61 27.57 8.30
CA TYR A 798 -3.45 28.58 7.67
C TYR A 798 -4.88 28.08 7.35
N HIS A 799 -5.14 26.78 7.46
CA HIS A 799 -6.46 26.18 7.29
C HIS A 799 -7.17 25.94 8.62
N THR A 800 -8.50 26.02 8.59
CA THR A 800 -9.37 25.77 9.77
C THR A 800 -9.17 24.39 10.36
N SER A 801 -8.81 23.37 9.58
CA SER A 801 -8.54 22.02 10.10
C SER A 801 -7.40 22.06 11.12
N ALA A 802 -6.22 22.53 10.76
CA ALA A 802 -5.07 22.58 11.67
C ALA A 802 -5.23 23.67 12.75
N LEU A 803 -5.75 24.85 12.37
CA LEU A 803 -5.98 25.96 13.31
C LEU A 803 -6.96 25.58 14.42
N GLN A 804 -8.13 25.01 14.05
CA GLN A 804 -9.22 24.74 14.98
C GLN A 804 -9.07 23.35 15.63
N LEU A 805 -8.92 22.29 14.84
CA LEU A 805 -8.91 20.91 15.35
C LEU A 805 -7.55 20.46 15.87
N GLY A 806 -6.47 21.06 15.36
CA GLY A 806 -5.12 20.86 15.90
C GLY A 806 -4.86 21.83 17.05
N PHE A 807 -4.44 23.05 16.71
CA PHE A 807 -3.94 24.03 17.65
C PHE A 807 -4.95 24.47 18.71
N HIS A 808 -6.10 25.01 18.31
CA HIS A 808 -7.04 25.59 19.28
C HIS A 808 -7.72 24.54 20.16
N THR A 809 -7.94 23.33 19.63
CA THR A 809 -8.41 22.19 20.42
C THR A 809 -7.41 21.82 21.50
N CYS A 810 -6.12 21.74 21.17
CA CYS A 810 -5.06 21.50 22.16
C CYS A 810 -5.00 22.61 23.22
N LEU A 811 -5.08 23.87 22.79
CA LEU A 811 -5.09 25.03 23.68
C LEU A 811 -6.30 25.04 24.61
N SER A 812 -7.50 24.71 24.12
CA SER A 812 -8.73 24.74 24.91
C SER A 812 -8.81 23.65 25.97
N ILE A 813 -8.31 22.45 25.66
CA ILE A 813 -8.32 21.31 26.58
C ILE A 813 -7.10 21.30 27.50
N GLY A 814 -5.97 21.88 27.07
CA GLY A 814 -4.69 21.77 27.77
C GLY A 814 -3.95 20.49 27.40
N VAL A 815 -3.86 20.19 26.11
CA VAL A 815 -3.21 19.01 25.52
C VAL A 815 -1.93 19.46 24.81
N THR A 816 -0.92 18.60 24.73
CA THR A 816 0.29 18.91 23.97
C THR A 816 0.03 18.82 22.46
N LEU A 817 0.35 19.89 21.74
CA LEU A 817 0.35 19.98 20.28
C LEU A 817 1.74 19.60 19.75
N VAL A 818 1.77 18.69 18.77
CA VAL A 818 2.97 18.37 17.99
C VAL A 818 2.72 18.85 16.56
N VAL A 819 3.64 19.64 16.02
CA VAL A 819 3.52 20.21 14.68
C VAL A 819 4.61 19.66 13.77
N GLY A 820 4.20 19.04 12.66
CA GLY A 820 5.09 18.72 11.54
C GLY A 820 5.24 19.92 10.60
N ARG A 821 6.45 20.15 10.06
CA ARG A 821 6.75 21.27 9.14
C ARG A 821 5.91 21.19 7.86
N LYS A 822 5.73 19.98 7.34
CA LYS A 822 4.86 19.63 6.20
C LYS A 822 4.51 18.15 6.30
N PHE A 823 3.42 17.75 5.66
CA PHE A 823 3.12 16.32 5.52
C PHE A 823 4.20 15.63 4.68
N SER A 824 4.78 14.56 5.20
CA SER A 824 5.77 13.73 4.53
C SER A 824 5.46 12.27 4.79
N VAL A 825 5.19 11.50 3.75
CA VAL A 825 4.82 10.08 3.86
C VAL A 825 5.94 9.26 4.51
N THR A 826 7.20 9.56 4.19
CA THR A 826 8.36 8.83 4.72
C THR A 826 8.63 9.14 6.19
N ASN A 827 8.41 10.39 6.61
CA ASN A 827 8.79 10.85 7.95
C ASN A 827 7.62 10.92 8.93
N PHE A 828 6.38 10.83 8.45
CA PHE A 828 5.15 11.04 9.24
C PHE A 828 5.19 10.22 10.53
N TRP A 829 5.40 8.93 10.41
CA TRP A 829 5.38 8.05 11.55
C TRP A 829 6.62 8.18 12.43
N ASP A 830 7.77 8.55 11.88
CA ASP A 830 8.98 8.77 12.67
C ASP A 830 8.83 10.00 13.56
N GLU A 831 8.23 11.08 13.03
CA GLU A 831 7.84 12.25 13.81
C GLU A 831 6.78 11.91 14.88
N VAL A 832 5.80 11.05 14.56
CA VAL A 832 4.78 10.55 15.50
C VAL A 832 5.41 9.75 16.64
N VAL A 833 6.38 8.88 16.33
CA VAL A 833 7.09 8.05 17.31
C VAL A 833 7.99 8.92 18.20
N GLU A 834 8.80 9.79 17.60
CA GLU A 834 9.74 10.68 18.31
C GLU A 834 8.98 11.60 19.29
N SER A 835 7.86 12.16 18.83
CA SER A 835 7.04 13.07 19.63
C SER A 835 6.14 12.36 20.66
N LYS A 836 6.04 11.03 20.59
CA LYS A 836 5.15 10.18 21.38
C LYS A 836 3.68 10.56 21.22
N ALA A 837 3.28 10.89 19.99
CA ALA A 837 1.91 11.28 19.69
C ALA A 837 0.93 10.12 19.94
N THR A 838 -0.22 10.44 20.55
CA THR A 838 -1.30 9.49 20.85
C THR A 838 -2.51 9.72 19.96
N VAL A 839 -2.61 10.90 19.37
CA VAL A 839 -3.67 11.27 18.43
C VAL A 839 -3.02 11.89 17.19
N VAL A 840 -3.46 11.49 16.01
CA VAL A 840 -2.97 12.08 14.75
C VAL A 840 -4.11 12.77 14.02
N GLN A 841 -3.84 13.95 13.48
CA GLN A 841 -4.76 14.65 12.61
C GLN A 841 -4.55 14.26 11.15
N TYR A 842 -5.63 14.02 10.41
CA TYR A 842 -5.59 13.72 8.98
C TYR A 842 -6.57 14.56 8.16
N VAL A 843 -6.35 14.54 6.85
CA VAL A 843 -7.33 14.91 5.81
C VAL A 843 -7.39 13.74 4.85
N GLY A 844 -8.60 13.29 4.45
CA GLY A 844 -8.87 12.01 3.78
C GLY A 844 -7.72 11.31 3.04
N GLU A 845 -7.13 11.97 2.05
CA GLU A 845 -6.06 11.42 1.20
C GLU A 845 -4.75 11.11 1.96
N THR A 846 -4.45 11.80 3.06
CA THR A 846 -3.21 11.58 3.81
C THR A 846 -3.12 10.17 4.38
N LEU A 847 -4.25 9.59 4.82
CA LEU A 847 -4.26 8.21 5.32
C LEU A 847 -4.08 7.20 4.19
N ARG A 848 -4.59 7.50 2.99
CA ARG A 848 -4.33 6.68 1.79
C ARG A 848 -2.87 6.69 1.41
N TYR A 849 -2.21 7.85 1.46
CA TYR A 849 -0.76 7.93 1.19
C TYR A 849 0.06 7.11 2.18
N LEU A 850 -0.33 7.07 3.46
CA LEU A 850 0.32 6.20 4.45
C LEU A 850 0.06 4.72 4.16
N LEU A 851 -1.13 4.36 3.68
CA LEU A 851 -1.45 3.00 3.24
C LEU A 851 -0.69 2.58 1.97
N ALA A 852 -0.34 3.52 1.10
CA ALA A 852 0.35 3.23 -0.16
C ALA A 852 1.84 2.85 0.04
N VAL A 853 2.44 3.23 1.17
CA VAL A 853 3.82 2.80 1.53
C VAL A 853 3.84 1.30 1.79
N PRO A 854 4.87 0.54 1.39
CA PRO A 854 4.99 -0.87 1.75
C PRO A 854 4.78 -1.10 3.27
N PRO A 855 3.96 -2.08 3.68
CA PRO A 855 3.74 -2.42 5.10
C PRO A 855 5.04 -2.73 5.83
N ALA A 856 5.22 -2.15 7.02
CA ALA A 856 6.31 -2.46 7.93
C ALA A 856 5.83 -3.38 9.06
N ALA A 857 6.69 -4.28 9.54
CA ALA A 857 6.33 -5.29 10.55
C ALA A 857 5.91 -4.68 11.89
N ASP A 858 6.39 -3.48 12.19
CA ASP A 858 6.15 -2.74 13.43
C ASP A 858 5.12 -1.61 13.27
N ASP A 859 4.41 -1.53 12.14
CA ASP A 859 3.42 -0.48 11.84
C ASP A 859 2.38 -0.31 12.96
N LYS A 860 2.00 -1.39 13.65
CA LYS A 860 1.05 -1.34 14.80
C LYS A 860 1.67 -0.98 16.13
N THR A 861 2.96 -1.30 16.32
CA THR A 861 3.57 -1.39 17.66
C THR A 861 4.58 -0.29 17.93
N ARG A 862 5.14 0.34 16.89
CA ARG A 862 6.17 1.37 17.05
C ARG A 862 5.65 2.68 17.63
N HIS A 863 4.36 2.94 17.50
CA HIS A 863 3.70 4.18 17.96
C HIS A 863 2.66 3.92 19.05
N HIS A 864 2.16 4.99 19.68
CA HIS A 864 1.10 4.92 20.70
C HIS A 864 -0.21 5.59 20.27
N VAL A 865 -0.42 5.75 18.96
CA VAL A 865 -1.62 6.36 18.40
C VAL A 865 -2.85 5.49 18.69
N ARG A 866 -3.79 6.05 19.46
CA ARG A 866 -5.08 5.43 19.79
C ARG A 866 -6.23 5.94 18.93
N MET A 867 -6.03 7.08 18.27
CA MET A 867 -7.08 7.78 17.53
C MET A 867 -6.50 8.58 16.37
N ALA A 868 -7.16 8.50 15.22
CA ALA A 868 -6.97 9.44 14.12
C ALA A 868 -8.21 10.35 14.01
N VAL A 869 -8.00 11.66 13.90
CA VAL A 869 -9.08 12.65 13.78
C VAL A 869 -8.95 13.45 12.49
N GLY A 870 -10.03 13.60 11.75
CA GLY A 870 -9.95 14.29 10.46
C GLY A 870 -11.27 14.35 9.71
N ASN A 871 -11.17 14.67 8.42
CA ASN A 871 -12.32 14.80 7.53
C ASN A 871 -12.03 14.25 6.14
N GLY A 872 -13.06 13.75 5.50
CA GLY A 872 -13.06 13.20 4.14
C GLY A 872 -12.45 11.81 4.02
N LEU A 873 -12.45 10.97 5.06
CA LEU A 873 -11.91 9.61 4.93
C LEU A 873 -12.83 8.72 4.10
N ARG A 874 -12.30 8.17 3.00
CA ARG A 874 -13.05 7.28 2.13
C ARG A 874 -13.27 5.91 2.78
N ALA A 875 -14.38 5.27 2.42
CA ALA A 875 -14.80 4.00 3.01
C ALA A 875 -13.81 2.85 2.74
N ASP A 876 -13.17 2.83 1.56
CA ASP A 876 -12.18 1.85 1.16
C ASP A 876 -10.86 1.98 1.93
N VAL A 877 -10.48 3.18 2.37
CA VAL A 877 -9.26 3.48 3.14
C VAL A 877 -9.49 3.21 4.64
N TRP A 878 -10.71 3.43 5.13
CA TRP A 878 -11.03 3.49 6.55
C TRP A 878 -10.56 2.29 7.37
N ASP A 879 -11.05 1.10 7.03
CA ASP A 879 -10.77 -0.11 7.80
C ASP A 879 -9.35 -0.63 7.52
N GLN A 880 -8.86 -0.48 6.29
CA GLN A 880 -7.46 -0.81 5.95
C GLN A 880 -6.46 -0.03 6.82
N PHE A 881 -6.71 1.27 7.05
CA PHE A 881 -5.86 2.11 7.89
C PHE A 881 -5.88 1.65 9.35
N ARG A 882 -7.08 1.42 9.90
CA ARG A 882 -7.25 0.92 11.28
C ARG A 882 -6.54 -0.42 11.47
N ASP A 883 -6.72 -1.33 10.52
CA ASP A 883 -6.18 -2.68 10.57
C ASP A 883 -4.66 -2.69 10.42
N ARG A 884 -4.09 -1.89 9.52
CA ARG A 884 -2.63 -1.84 9.30
C ARG A 884 -1.88 -1.21 10.46
N PHE A 885 -2.32 -0.04 10.92
CA PHE A 885 -1.60 0.74 11.93
C PHE A 885 -2.10 0.50 13.35
N GLY A 886 -3.11 -0.36 13.56
CA GLY A 886 -3.61 -0.67 14.89
C GLY A 886 -4.28 0.53 15.59
N VAL A 887 -4.78 1.49 14.82
CA VAL A 887 -5.48 2.67 15.35
C VAL A 887 -6.93 2.29 15.63
N GLU A 888 -7.28 2.16 16.91
CA GLU A 888 -8.60 1.69 17.34
C GLU A 888 -9.74 2.59 16.85
N THR A 889 -9.57 3.91 16.98
CA THR A 889 -10.65 4.89 16.78
C THR A 889 -10.39 5.83 15.60
N ILE A 890 -11.37 5.97 14.71
CA ILE A 890 -11.42 7.05 13.72
C ILE A 890 -12.50 8.06 14.15
N ALA A 891 -12.07 9.30 14.39
CA ALA A 891 -12.92 10.42 14.75
C ALA A 891 -13.08 11.33 13.53
N GLU A 892 -14.13 11.07 12.75
CA GLU A 892 -14.43 11.83 11.53
C GLU A 892 -15.36 13.00 11.86
N PHE A 893 -15.08 14.16 11.28
CA PHE A 893 -15.96 15.33 11.35
C PHE A 893 -16.28 15.85 9.94
N TYR A 894 -17.45 16.46 9.80
CA TYR A 894 -17.80 17.25 8.63
C TYR A 894 -18.16 18.67 9.04
N GLY A 895 -17.67 19.63 8.26
CA GLY A 895 -18.02 21.03 8.38
C GLY A 895 -17.32 21.90 7.33
N ALA A 896 -17.96 23.01 6.97
CA ALA A 896 -17.41 24.00 6.05
C ALA A 896 -16.65 25.12 6.79
N THR A 897 -15.71 25.79 6.12
CA THR A 897 -14.97 26.94 6.68
C THR A 897 -15.88 28.13 7.00
N GLU A 898 -17.09 28.17 6.46
CA GLU A 898 -18.13 29.15 6.75
C GLU A 898 -18.98 28.80 7.99
N GLY A 899 -18.97 27.51 8.40
CA GLY A 899 -19.35 26.99 9.72
C GLY A 899 -20.72 27.34 10.27
N THR A 900 -21.76 26.81 9.64
CA THR A 900 -23.15 26.96 10.10
C THR A 900 -23.75 25.71 10.73
N GLY A 901 -23.05 24.57 10.63
CA GLY A 901 -23.40 23.26 11.16
C GLY A 901 -22.30 22.25 10.83
N GLY A 902 -22.39 21.06 11.44
CA GLY A 902 -21.44 19.98 11.21
C GLY A 902 -21.94 18.68 11.81
N THR A 903 -21.38 17.57 11.35
CA THR A 903 -21.66 16.24 11.87
C THR A 903 -20.38 15.60 12.35
N VAL A 904 -20.51 14.63 13.25
CA VAL A 904 -19.38 13.90 13.81
C VAL A 904 -19.65 12.40 13.78
N ASN A 905 -18.61 11.61 13.63
CA ASN A 905 -18.66 10.16 13.67
C ASN A 905 -17.47 9.64 14.49
N PHE A 906 -17.78 9.07 15.64
CA PHE A 906 -16.81 8.45 16.54
C PHE A 906 -16.85 6.94 16.30
N SER A 907 -16.01 6.44 15.40
CA SER A 907 -16.03 5.05 14.97
C SER A 907 -14.94 4.22 15.63
N ARG A 908 -15.33 3.09 16.21
CA ARG A 908 -14.44 2.03 16.74
C ARG A 908 -14.69 0.67 16.08
N ASN A 909 -15.61 0.61 15.12
CA ASN A 909 -16.06 -0.61 14.47
C ASN A 909 -16.46 -0.30 13.02
N THR A 910 -16.85 -1.33 12.27
CA THR A 910 -17.18 -1.20 10.86
C THR A 910 -18.57 -0.62 10.59
N PHE A 911 -19.43 -0.47 11.60
CA PHE A 911 -20.83 -0.03 11.43
C PHE A 911 -20.95 1.38 10.85
N SER A 912 -20.04 2.28 11.22
CA SER A 912 -20.01 3.67 10.75
C SER A 912 -18.77 3.98 9.92
N SER A 913 -18.08 2.96 9.40
CA SER A 913 -16.93 3.16 8.50
C SER A 913 -17.37 3.88 7.22
N GLY A 914 -16.67 4.95 6.85
CA GLY A 914 -16.92 5.72 5.63
C GLY A 914 -18.06 6.74 5.70
N CYS A 915 -18.81 6.81 6.81
CA CYS A 915 -19.84 7.85 6.97
C CYS A 915 -19.25 9.12 7.59
N MET A 916 -19.66 10.28 7.07
CA MET A 916 -19.17 11.60 7.49
C MET A 916 -19.75 12.06 8.83
N GLY A 917 -20.82 11.41 9.28
CA GLY A 917 -21.54 11.76 10.49
C GLY A 917 -22.51 10.66 10.87
N ALA A 918 -22.66 10.41 12.17
CA ALA A 918 -23.60 9.42 12.65
C ALA A 918 -24.23 9.92 13.96
N ALA A 919 -25.54 10.21 13.94
CA ALA A 919 -26.29 10.64 15.13
C ALA A 919 -27.08 9.47 15.76
N GLY A 920 -27.21 9.44 17.08
CA GLY A 920 -28.19 8.59 17.76
C GLY A 920 -29.54 9.28 17.89
N ALA A 921 -30.52 8.62 18.49
CA ALA A 921 -31.89 9.11 18.52
C ALA A 921 -32.09 10.41 19.31
N LEU A 922 -31.33 10.64 20.39
CA LEU A 922 -31.40 11.88 21.18
C LEU A 922 -30.77 13.05 20.42
N THR A 923 -29.61 12.84 19.80
CA THR A 923 -28.98 13.89 18.99
C THR A 923 -29.87 14.24 17.80
N SER A 924 -30.48 13.25 17.16
CA SER A 924 -31.47 13.45 16.08
C SER A 924 -32.73 14.17 16.57
N ALA A 925 -33.24 13.88 17.78
CA ALA A 925 -34.39 14.58 18.32
C ALA A 925 -34.10 16.06 18.64
N VAL A 926 -32.90 16.36 19.15
CA VAL A 926 -32.51 17.73 19.54
C VAL A 926 -32.07 18.57 18.35
N TYR A 927 -31.31 17.99 17.43
CA TYR A 927 -30.64 18.71 16.34
C TYR A 927 -31.08 18.28 14.94
N GLY A 928 -31.86 17.22 14.77
CA GLY A 928 -32.24 16.70 13.45
C GLY A 928 -33.07 17.66 12.62
N SER A 929 -33.82 18.59 13.24
CA SER A 929 -34.53 19.65 12.51
C SER A 929 -33.66 20.82 12.06
N SER A 930 -32.39 20.87 12.51
CA SER A 930 -31.44 21.93 12.14
C SER A 930 -30.71 21.66 10.83
N MET A 931 -30.71 20.41 10.37
CA MET A 931 -30.11 19.99 9.10
C MET A 931 -31.21 19.36 8.25
N SER A 932 -31.23 19.66 6.96
CA SER A 932 -32.21 19.06 6.04
C SER A 932 -31.57 18.84 4.69
N THR A 933 -32.04 17.82 3.97
CA THR A 933 -31.61 17.52 2.62
C THR A 933 -32.74 17.88 1.65
N VAL A 934 -32.42 18.69 0.65
CA VAL A 934 -33.38 19.16 -0.36
C VAL A 934 -33.02 18.66 -1.75
N GLU A 935 -34.05 18.49 -2.58
CA GLU A 935 -33.89 18.09 -3.97
C GLU A 935 -33.13 19.19 -4.74
N VAL A 936 -32.26 18.78 -5.65
CA VAL A 936 -31.41 19.69 -6.44
C VAL A 936 -31.94 19.73 -7.86
N ASP A 937 -32.06 20.94 -8.41
CA ASP A 937 -32.18 21.15 -9.84
C ASP A 937 -30.78 21.15 -10.45
N TRP A 938 -30.51 20.10 -11.22
CA TRP A 938 -29.20 19.83 -11.78
C TRP A 938 -28.88 20.67 -13.02
N GLU A 939 -29.86 21.38 -13.59
CA GLU A 939 -29.61 22.31 -14.70
C GLU A 939 -29.16 23.67 -14.20
N THR A 940 -29.81 24.16 -13.14
CA THR A 940 -29.48 25.43 -12.51
C THR A 940 -28.40 25.32 -11.43
N GLU A 941 -28.10 24.10 -10.98
CA GLU A 941 -27.28 23.83 -9.79
C GLU A 941 -27.81 24.57 -8.55
N GLU A 942 -29.13 24.70 -8.41
CA GLU A 942 -29.82 25.31 -7.27
C GLU A 942 -30.78 24.30 -6.61
N PRO A 943 -31.21 24.51 -5.35
CA PRO A 943 -32.27 23.71 -4.77
C PRO A 943 -33.55 23.77 -5.62
N TRP A 944 -34.09 22.60 -5.97
CA TRP A 944 -35.33 22.51 -6.74
C TRP A 944 -36.49 23.12 -5.93
N ARG A 945 -37.26 23.99 -6.58
CA ARG A 945 -38.43 24.65 -6.00
C ARG A 945 -39.68 24.29 -6.77
N ASP A 946 -40.74 24.02 -6.02
CA ASP A 946 -42.05 23.74 -6.59
C ASP A 946 -42.59 25.00 -7.33
N PRO A 947 -42.97 24.91 -8.61
CA PRO A 947 -43.41 26.07 -9.39
C PRO A 947 -44.69 26.76 -8.88
N VAL A 948 -45.50 26.07 -8.08
CA VAL A 948 -46.77 26.60 -7.55
C VAL A 948 -46.55 27.26 -6.20
N THR A 949 -45.82 26.62 -5.30
CA THR A 949 -45.62 27.11 -3.92
C THR A 949 -44.34 27.93 -3.74
N GLY A 950 -43.34 27.75 -4.61
CA GLY A 950 -42.02 28.36 -4.52
C GLY A 950 -41.09 27.72 -3.47
N PHE A 951 -41.56 26.70 -2.73
CA PHE A 951 -40.79 26.04 -1.67
C PHE A 951 -39.91 24.90 -2.19
N CYS A 952 -38.82 24.63 -1.48
CA CYS A 952 -37.95 23.49 -1.72
C CYS A 952 -38.59 22.19 -1.23
N LYS A 953 -38.28 21.09 -1.92
CA LYS A 953 -38.76 19.75 -1.57
C LYS A 953 -37.70 18.97 -0.80
N LYS A 954 -38.08 18.37 0.33
CA LYS A 954 -37.20 17.45 1.07
C LYS A 954 -37.04 16.14 0.33
N VAL A 955 -35.82 15.58 0.35
CA VAL A 955 -35.59 14.23 -0.17
C VAL A 955 -35.93 13.17 0.90
N PRO A 956 -36.49 12.02 0.50
CA PRO A 956 -36.64 10.87 1.41
C PRO A 956 -35.30 10.34 1.92
N CYS A 957 -35.33 9.52 2.99
CA CYS A 957 -34.15 8.77 3.42
C CYS A 957 -33.61 7.90 2.28
N ASP A 958 -32.30 7.68 2.29
CA ASP A 958 -31.53 6.97 1.27
C ASP A 958 -31.53 7.60 -0.13
N LYS A 959 -32.09 8.81 -0.30
CA LYS A 959 -31.93 9.59 -1.52
C LYS A 959 -30.93 10.73 -1.33
N PRO A 960 -30.04 10.97 -2.32
CA PRO A 960 -29.11 12.08 -2.27
C PRO A 960 -29.85 13.42 -2.43
N GLY A 961 -29.44 14.44 -1.68
CA GLY A 961 -29.95 15.81 -1.79
C GLY A 961 -28.95 16.82 -1.23
N GLU A 962 -29.13 18.11 -1.56
CA GLU A 962 -28.29 19.18 -1.04
C GLU A 962 -28.51 19.35 0.46
N LEU A 963 -27.44 19.28 1.23
CA LEU A 963 -27.47 19.56 2.66
C LEU A 963 -27.63 21.05 2.90
N ILE A 964 -28.63 21.43 3.69
CA ILE A 964 -28.87 22.79 4.12
C ILE A 964 -28.98 22.84 5.64
N VAL A 965 -28.51 23.94 6.23
CA VAL A 965 -28.49 24.11 7.68
C VAL A 965 -29.35 25.30 8.09
N LYS A 966 -30.28 25.09 9.02
CA LYS A 966 -31.23 26.11 9.46
C LYS A 966 -30.52 27.26 10.17
N LEU A 967 -30.78 28.48 9.71
CA LEU A 967 -30.37 29.72 10.34
C LEU A 967 -31.55 30.31 11.10
N ASP A 968 -31.25 31.09 12.15
CA ASP A 968 -32.28 31.93 12.77
C ASP A 968 -32.55 33.11 11.83
N GLU A 969 -33.81 33.26 11.40
CA GLU A 969 -34.24 34.33 10.49
C GLU A 969 -34.06 35.72 11.11
N LYS A 970 -34.04 35.82 12.45
CA LYS A 970 -33.91 37.08 13.20
C LYS A 970 -32.46 37.44 13.49
N ASP A 971 -31.57 36.44 13.56
CA ASP A 971 -30.14 36.63 13.79
C ASP A 971 -29.27 35.63 13.01
N MET A 972 -29.28 35.76 11.69
CA MET A 972 -28.42 34.96 10.80
C MET A 972 -26.94 35.12 11.12
N ALA A 973 -26.52 36.30 11.57
CA ALA A 973 -25.13 36.63 11.87
C ALA A 973 -24.59 35.87 13.08
N GLN A 974 -25.46 35.27 13.91
CA GLN A 974 -25.05 34.41 15.01
C GLN A 974 -24.35 33.14 14.49
N LYS A 975 -24.94 32.46 13.50
CA LYS A 975 -24.40 31.20 12.96
C LYS A 975 -23.57 31.37 11.68
N PHE A 976 -23.79 32.44 10.92
CA PHE A 976 -23.07 32.67 9.67
C PHE A 976 -22.58 34.12 9.58
N GLN A 977 -21.28 34.33 9.80
CA GLN A 977 -20.67 35.67 9.72
C GLN A 977 -20.40 36.14 8.28
N GLY A 978 -20.38 35.22 7.32
CA GLY A 978 -20.12 35.53 5.91
C GLY A 978 -18.64 35.66 5.54
N TYR A 979 -18.42 36.25 4.36
CA TYR A 979 -17.09 36.54 3.83
C TYR A 979 -16.73 38.01 4.08
N HIS A 980 -15.53 38.24 4.59
CA HIS A 980 -15.00 39.57 4.83
C HIS A 980 -14.93 40.37 3.53
N ASN A 981 -15.42 41.62 3.56
CA ASN A 981 -15.50 42.53 2.41
C ASN A 981 -16.18 41.94 1.16
N ASN A 982 -17.06 40.95 1.31
CA ASN A 982 -17.77 40.34 0.19
C ASN A 982 -19.23 39.99 0.54
N PRO A 983 -20.11 41.00 0.64
CA PRO A 983 -21.51 40.81 1.02
C PRO A 983 -22.29 40.02 -0.04
N ASP A 984 -21.96 40.15 -1.32
CA ASP A 984 -22.66 39.45 -2.40
C ASP A 984 -22.38 37.95 -2.38
N ALA A 985 -21.12 37.55 -2.13
CA ALA A 985 -20.80 36.14 -1.91
C ALA A 985 -21.49 35.58 -0.66
N SER A 986 -21.66 36.41 0.38
CA SER A 986 -22.33 36.02 1.62
C SER A 986 -23.83 35.79 1.40
N LYS A 987 -24.51 36.69 0.67
CA LYS A 987 -25.94 36.56 0.34
C LYS A 987 -26.23 35.30 -0.47
N LYS A 988 -25.35 34.93 -1.43
CA LYS A 988 -25.49 33.71 -2.25
C LYS A 988 -25.47 32.42 -1.43
N LYS A 989 -24.98 32.45 -0.19
CA LYS A 989 -24.95 31.29 0.72
C LYS A 989 -26.22 31.16 1.57
N ILE A 990 -27.17 32.10 1.48
CA ILE A 990 -28.39 32.09 2.27
C ILE A 990 -29.58 31.81 1.35
N LEU A 991 -30.27 30.70 1.61
CA LEU A 991 -31.56 30.38 1.02
C LEU A 991 -32.67 30.95 1.90
N ARG A 992 -33.66 31.59 1.26
CA ARG A 992 -34.85 32.13 1.92
C ARG A 992 -36.08 31.36 1.47
N SER A 993 -37.11 31.32 2.34
CA SER A 993 -38.39 30.69 2.04
C SER A 993 -38.20 29.29 1.45
N VAL A 994 -37.48 28.44 2.18
CA VAL A 994 -37.15 27.06 1.80
C VAL A 994 -38.34 26.16 2.06
N PHE A 995 -38.85 26.07 3.29
CA PHE A 995 -40.01 25.21 3.60
C PHE A 995 -41.24 26.02 4.03
N VAL A 996 -41.03 27.19 4.62
CA VAL A 996 -42.09 28.14 4.99
C VAL A 996 -41.65 29.55 4.64
N GLN A 997 -42.61 30.44 4.39
CA GLN A 997 -42.30 31.81 4.02
C GLN A 997 -41.50 32.52 5.12
N GLY A 998 -40.33 33.07 4.76
CA GLY A 998 -39.48 33.86 5.65
C GLY A 998 -38.34 33.08 6.33
N ASP A 999 -38.39 31.75 6.34
CA ASP A 999 -37.30 30.95 6.92
C ASP A 999 -35.98 31.15 6.16
N ALA A 1000 -34.87 30.84 6.84
CA ALA A 1000 -33.53 31.02 6.31
C ALA A 1000 -32.68 29.77 6.54
N TYR A 1001 -31.96 29.35 5.51
CA TYR A 1001 -31.03 28.22 5.56
C TYR A 1001 -29.69 28.59 4.93
N PHE A 1002 -28.61 28.08 5.51
CA PHE A 1002 -27.30 28.10 4.90
C PHE A 1002 -27.18 27.01 3.85
N ARG A 1003 -26.66 27.40 2.69
CA ARG A 1003 -26.40 26.54 1.55
C ARG A 1003 -24.98 25.97 1.62
N THR A 1004 -24.86 24.68 1.93
CA THR A 1004 -23.55 24.03 2.00
C THR A 1004 -22.91 23.92 0.61
N GLY A 1005 -23.72 23.58 -0.40
CA GLY A 1005 -23.24 23.16 -1.72
C GLY A 1005 -22.78 21.71 -1.76
N ASP A 1006 -23.07 20.91 -0.73
CA ASP A 1006 -22.70 19.50 -0.64
C ASP A 1006 -23.95 18.61 -0.74
N VAL A 1007 -23.87 17.58 -1.57
CA VAL A 1007 -24.89 16.55 -1.73
C VAL A 1007 -24.58 15.42 -0.76
N VAL A 1008 -25.56 15.08 0.08
CA VAL A 1008 -25.43 14.03 1.09
C VAL A 1008 -26.64 13.09 1.02
N ARG A 1009 -26.41 11.85 1.46
CA ARG A 1009 -27.45 10.84 1.66
C ARG A 1009 -27.54 10.51 3.14
N ALA A 1010 -28.71 10.70 3.75
CA ALA A 1010 -28.99 10.24 5.10
C ALA A 1010 -29.77 8.92 5.04
N ASP A 1011 -29.37 7.93 5.82
CA ASP A 1011 -30.07 6.64 5.91
C ASP A 1011 -31.05 6.59 7.09
N ASN A 1012 -31.82 5.50 7.18
CA ASN A 1012 -32.80 5.28 8.25
C ASN A 1012 -32.18 5.10 9.65
N GLU A 1013 -30.85 4.97 9.74
CA GLU A 1013 -30.10 4.85 10.99
C GLU A 1013 -29.45 6.19 11.41
N ASN A 1014 -29.81 7.30 10.76
CA ASN A 1014 -29.23 8.63 10.96
C ASN A 1014 -27.71 8.69 10.72
N ARG A 1015 -27.19 7.87 9.81
CA ARG A 1015 -25.85 8.06 9.26
C ARG A 1015 -25.93 8.94 8.01
N TYR A 1016 -24.98 9.84 7.92
CA TYR A 1016 -24.82 10.77 6.81
C TYR A 1016 -23.64 10.31 5.97
N TRP A 1017 -23.87 10.20 4.66
CA TRP A 1017 -22.90 9.79 3.67
C TRP A 1017 -22.67 10.96 2.72
N PHE A 1018 -21.40 11.35 2.55
CA PHE A 1018 -21.04 12.37 1.58
C PHE A 1018 -21.19 11.77 0.18
N SER A 1019 -21.98 12.41 -0.69
CA SER A 1019 -22.20 11.93 -2.05
C SER A 1019 -21.36 12.71 -3.05
N ASP A 1020 -21.46 14.04 -3.08
CA ASP A 1020 -20.62 14.86 -3.96
C ASP A 1020 -20.73 16.34 -3.60
N ARG A 1021 -19.95 17.19 -4.27
CA ARG A 1021 -20.13 18.64 -4.26
C ARG A 1021 -20.98 19.08 -5.45
N ILE A 1022 -21.90 20.00 -5.22
CA ILE A 1022 -22.66 20.63 -6.32
C ILE A 1022 -21.68 21.36 -7.23
N GLY A 1023 -21.80 21.06 -8.53
CA GLY A 1023 -20.88 21.52 -9.57
C GLY A 1023 -19.73 20.55 -9.86
N ASP A 1024 -19.45 19.57 -9.00
CA ASP A 1024 -18.52 18.46 -9.32
C ASP A 1024 -19.25 17.30 -10.01
N THR A 1025 -20.51 17.04 -9.65
CA THR A 1025 -21.40 16.10 -10.36
C THR A 1025 -21.57 16.48 -11.83
N PHE A 1026 -21.89 15.50 -12.66
CA PHE A 1026 -22.21 15.74 -14.06
C PHE A 1026 -23.45 14.98 -14.50
N ARG A 1027 -24.12 15.51 -15.53
CA ARG A 1027 -25.34 14.92 -16.09
C ARG A 1027 -25.04 14.33 -17.46
N TRP A 1028 -25.31 13.05 -17.65
CA TRP A 1028 -25.09 12.34 -18.91
C TRP A 1028 -26.34 11.56 -19.30
N LYS A 1029 -26.82 11.75 -20.54
CA LYS A 1029 -28.05 11.12 -21.04
C LYS A 1029 -29.26 11.30 -20.10
N SER A 1030 -29.41 12.53 -19.61
CA SER A 1030 -30.45 12.96 -18.66
C SER A 1030 -30.37 12.40 -17.25
N GLU A 1031 -29.36 11.57 -16.93
CA GLU A 1031 -29.09 11.00 -15.60
C GLU A 1031 -27.97 11.74 -14.88
N ASN A 1032 -28.06 11.87 -13.56
CA ASN A 1032 -27.01 12.49 -12.75
C ASN A 1032 -26.01 11.45 -12.25
N VAL A 1033 -24.73 11.79 -12.33
CA VAL A 1033 -23.62 10.92 -11.93
C VAL A 1033 -22.85 11.57 -10.80
N SER A 1034 -22.72 10.86 -9.68
CA SER A 1034 -21.83 11.21 -8.58
C SER A 1034 -20.39 10.87 -8.98
N THR A 1035 -19.51 11.87 -8.96
CA THR A 1035 -18.08 11.67 -9.22
C THR A 1035 -17.41 10.89 -8.09
N THR A 1036 -17.88 11.03 -6.85
CA THR A 1036 -17.36 10.28 -5.69
C THR A 1036 -17.69 8.80 -5.80
N GLU A 1037 -18.93 8.45 -6.14
CA GLU A 1037 -19.35 7.05 -6.29
C GLU A 1037 -18.50 6.34 -7.36
N VAL A 1038 -18.33 6.97 -8.51
CA VAL A 1038 -17.51 6.44 -9.61
C VAL A 1038 -16.03 6.37 -9.19
N SER A 1039 -15.53 7.36 -8.45
CA SER A 1039 -14.16 7.38 -7.91
C SER A 1039 -13.93 6.26 -6.89
N ASP A 1040 -14.89 5.97 -6.01
CA ASP A 1040 -14.83 4.88 -5.02
C ASP A 1040 -14.88 3.50 -5.68
N VAL A 1041 -15.67 3.33 -6.75
CA VAL A 1041 -15.67 2.07 -7.53
C VAL A 1041 -14.33 1.87 -8.23
N LEU A 1042 -13.81 2.90 -8.88
CA LEU A 1042 -12.50 2.86 -9.54
C LEU A 1042 -11.36 2.64 -8.56
N GLY A 1043 -11.38 3.29 -7.39
CA GLY A 1043 -10.35 3.19 -6.36
C GLY A 1043 -10.21 1.79 -5.75
N ARG A 1044 -11.26 0.95 -5.86
CA ARG A 1044 -11.19 -0.47 -5.44
C ARG A 1044 -10.55 -1.38 -6.50
N HIS A 1045 -10.29 -0.89 -7.71
CA HIS A 1045 -9.64 -1.68 -8.75
C HIS A 1045 -8.13 -1.86 -8.43
N PRO A 1046 -7.57 -3.09 -8.45
CA PRO A 1046 -6.19 -3.34 -7.99
C PRO A 1046 -5.10 -2.57 -8.72
N ARG A 1047 -5.37 -2.11 -9.94
CA ARG A 1047 -4.43 -1.36 -10.79
C ARG A 1047 -4.55 0.16 -10.71
N VAL A 1048 -5.60 0.67 -10.05
CA VAL A 1048 -5.88 2.10 -9.96
C VAL A 1048 -5.40 2.59 -8.59
N LEU A 1049 -4.32 3.38 -8.56
CA LEU A 1049 -3.81 3.99 -7.35
C LEU A 1049 -4.66 5.18 -6.91
N GLU A 1050 -5.20 5.93 -7.88
CA GLU A 1050 -6.06 7.07 -7.65
C GLU A 1050 -7.01 7.29 -8.82
N ALA A 1051 -8.24 7.73 -8.53
CA ALA A 1051 -9.21 8.14 -9.53
C ALA A 1051 -9.84 9.49 -9.16
N ASN A 1052 -9.69 10.47 -10.03
CA ASN A 1052 -10.33 11.78 -9.94
C ASN A 1052 -11.34 11.94 -11.08
N VAL A 1053 -12.62 11.85 -10.76
CA VAL A 1053 -13.71 11.79 -11.74
C VAL A 1053 -14.36 13.16 -11.93
N TYR A 1054 -14.65 13.52 -13.18
CA TYR A 1054 -15.29 14.78 -13.56
C TYR A 1054 -16.04 14.68 -14.88
N GLY A 1055 -16.98 15.60 -15.12
CA GLY A 1055 -17.76 15.65 -16.37
C GLY A 1055 -17.17 16.57 -17.43
N VAL A 1056 -16.95 16.03 -18.63
CA VAL A 1056 -16.42 16.76 -19.81
C VAL A 1056 -17.48 17.02 -20.86
N SER A 1057 -17.42 18.19 -21.49
CA SER A 1057 -18.30 18.52 -22.62
C SER A 1057 -17.79 17.83 -23.88
N VAL A 1058 -18.68 17.13 -24.60
CA VAL A 1058 -18.35 16.44 -25.86
C VAL A 1058 -19.10 17.13 -27.01
N PRO A 1059 -18.43 17.50 -28.11
CA PRO A 1059 -19.07 18.13 -29.25
C PRO A 1059 -20.26 17.32 -29.78
N GLY A 1060 -21.38 17.98 -30.05
CA GLY A 1060 -22.58 17.33 -30.62
C GLY A 1060 -23.41 16.49 -29.65
N HIS A 1061 -23.08 16.48 -28.35
CA HIS A 1061 -23.83 15.77 -27.31
C HIS A 1061 -24.33 16.73 -26.22
N GLU A 1062 -25.57 16.53 -25.77
CA GLU A 1062 -26.13 17.26 -24.63
C GLU A 1062 -25.66 16.64 -23.30
N GLY A 1063 -25.40 17.49 -22.31
CA GLY A 1063 -24.83 17.10 -21.02
C GLY A 1063 -23.31 17.03 -21.00
N ARG A 1064 -22.75 16.29 -20.05
CA ARG A 1064 -21.32 16.10 -19.82
C ARG A 1064 -21.02 14.62 -19.66
N ALA A 1065 -20.12 14.09 -20.49
CA ALA A 1065 -19.67 12.70 -20.40
C ALA A 1065 -18.74 12.50 -19.20
N GLY A 1066 -18.77 11.31 -18.60
CA GLY A 1066 -17.85 10.98 -17.51
C GLY A 1066 -16.42 10.81 -18.00
N CYS A 1067 -15.47 11.47 -17.32
CA CYS A 1067 -14.04 11.27 -17.49
C CYS A 1067 -13.40 10.96 -16.13
N ALA A 1068 -12.55 9.94 -16.07
CA ALA A 1068 -11.78 9.60 -14.90
C ALA A 1068 -10.29 9.85 -15.16
N ALA A 1069 -9.72 10.84 -14.46
CA ALA A 1069 -8.27 10.98 -14.42
C ALA A 1069 -7.71 9.98 -13.40
N VAL A 1070 -6.98 8.99 -13.89
CA VAL A 1070 -6.47 7.88 -13.08
C VAL A 1070 -4.96 7.92 -12.98
N LEU A 1071 -4.46 7.61 -11.79
CA LEU A 1071 -3.07 7.21 -11.59
C LEU A 1071 -3.05 5.69 -11.51
N LEU A 1072 -2.28 5.06 -12.38
CA LEU A 1072 -2.14 3.60 -12.41
C LEU A 1072 -0.83 3.18 -11.76
N ASP A 1073 -0.77 1.93 -11.30
CA ASP A 1073 0.49 1.35 -10.85
C ASP A 1073 1.48 1.24 -12.02
N GLU A 1074 2.78 1.31 -11.75
CA GLU A 1074 3.81 1.32 -12.81
C GLU A 1074 3.75 0.07 -13.70
N SER A 1075 3.30 -1.07 -13.17
CA SER A 1075 3.20 -2.31 -13.95
C SER A 1075 2.01 -2.33 -14.92
N SER A 1076 1.12 -1.33 -14.84
CA SER A 1076 0.02 -1.12 -15.78
C SER A 1076 0.43 -0.39 -17.07
N ILE A 1077 1.66 0.14 -17.14
CA ILE A 1077 2.18 0.88 -18.29
C ILE A 1077 3.12 -0.01 -19.13
N GLU A 1078 3.03 0.07 -20.45
CA GLU A 1078 3.90 -0.60 -21.41
C GLU A 1078 5.29 0.05 -21.45
N ASN A 1079 6.31 -0.79 -21.31
CA ASN A 1079 7.70 -0.38 -21.35
C ASN A 1079 8.09 0.11 -22.76
N GLY A 1080 8.54 1.37 -22.86
CA GLY A 1080 9.07 1.97 -24.10
C GLY A 1080 8.09 2.87 -24.86
N THR A 1081 6.79 2.57 -24.87
CA THR A 1081 5.74 3.43 -25.45
C THR A 1081 5.17 4.39 -24.42
N GLY A 1082 5.10 3.98 -23.13
CA GLY A 1082 4.43 4.73 -22.06
C GLY A 1082 2.90 4.65 -22.13
N ASP A 1083 2.35 3.73 -22.94
CA ASP A 1083 0.91 3.48 -23.06
C ASP A 1083 0.41 2.56 -21.96
N VAL A 1084 -0.89 2.59 -21.66
CA VAL A 1084 -1.49 1.61 -20.73
C VAL A 1084 -1.65 0.28 -21.46
N LYS A 1085 -1.24 -0.81 -20.81
CA LYS A 1085 -1.41 -2.18 -21.34
C LYS A 1085 -2.87 -2.47 -21.66
N GLU A 1086 -3.13 -3.12 -22.79
CA GLU A 1086 -4.50 -3.45 -23.22
C GLU A 1086 -5.28 -4.25 -22.16
N GLU A 1087 -4.61 -5.16 -21.45
CA GLU A 1087 -5.22 -5.98 -20.37
C GLU A 1087 -5.77 -5.11 -19.23
N VAL A 1088 -5.11 -3.99 -18.92
CA VAL A 1088 -5.54 -3.06 -17.86
C VAL A 1088 -6.72 -2.23 -18.35
N LEU A 1089 -6.68 -1.77 -19.60
CA LEU A 1089 -7.79 -1.04 -20.22
C LEU A 1089 -9.05 -1.91 -20.34
N GLU A 1090 -8.90 -3.22 -20.58
CA GLU A 1090 -10.01 -4.19 -20.57
C GLU A 1090 -10.50 -4.47 -19.14
N SER A 1091 -9.59 -4.72 -18.20
CA SER A 1091 -9.94 -4.97 -16.79
C SER A 1091 -10.68 -3.78 -16.16
N VAL A 1092 -10.21 -2.56 -16.38
CA VAL A 1092 -10.87 -1.35 -15.86
C VAL A 1092 -12.23 -1.12 -16.55
N ALA A 1093 -12.36 -1.40 -17.85
CA ALA A 1093 -13.64 -1.31 -18.56
C ALA A 1093 -14.67 -2.33 -18.02
N ALA A 1094 -14.26 -3.59 -17.84
CA ALA A 1094 -15.09 -4.64 -17.28
C ALA A 1094 -15.50 -4.32 -15.83
N TRP A 1095 -14.55 -3.85 -15.01
CA TRP A 1095 -14.81 -3.45 -13.62
C TRP A 1095 -15.87 -2.35 -13.53
N ASN A 1096 -15.72 -1.28 -14.31
CA ASN A 1096 -16.66 -0.17 -14.34
C ASN A 1096 -18.04 -0.62 -14.85
N THR A 1097 -18.08 -1.40 -15.94
CA THR A 1097 -19.33 -1.83 -16.56
C THR A 1097 -20.13 -2.79 -15.67
N ASN A 1098 -19.45 -3.59 -14.86
CA ASN A 1098 -20.09 -4.52 -13.91
C ASN A 1098 -20.51 -3.86 -12.60
N SER A 1099 -19.85 -2.75 -12.21
CA SER A 1099 -20.02 -2.12 -10.90
C SER A 1099 -20.83 -0.81 -10.93
N LEU A 1100 -21.02 -0.21 -12.12
CA LEU A 1100 -21.72 1.06 -12.30
C LEU A 1100 -22.86 0.92 -13.32
N PRO A 1101 -23.94 1.70 -13.18
CA PRO A 1101 -24.95 1.80 -14.21
C PRO A 1101 -24.36 2.43 -15.49
N LYS A 1102 -24.89 2.05 -16.66
CA LYS A 1102 -24.34 2.43 -17.99
C LYS A 1102 -24.08 3.92 -18.19
N TYR A 1103 -24.90 4.79 -17.58
CA TYR A 1103 -24.75 6.24 -17.70
C TYR A 1103 -23.64 6.82 -16.81
N ALA A 1104 -23.21 6.09 -15.76
CA ALA A 1104 -22.18 6.49 -14.80
C ALA A 1104 -20.78 5.96 -15.14
N VAL A 1105 -20.69 4.93 -16.00
CA VAL A 1105 -19.42 4.42 -16.52
C VAL A 1105 -18.65 5.56 -17.20
N PRO A 1106 -17.40 5.86 -16.77
CA PRO A 1106 -16.59 6.87 -17.43
C PRO A 1106 -16.39 6.50 -18.90
N LEU A 1107 -16.79 7.39 -19.81
CA LEU A 1107 -16.53 7.19 -21.24
C LEU A 1107 -15.07 7.48 -21.57
N PHE A 1108 -14.39 8.29 -20.76
CA PHE A 1108 -12.99 8.63 -20.93
C PHE A 1108 -12.17 8.27 -19.70
N ILE A 1109 -10.95 7.81 -19.92
CA ILE A 1109 -9.92 7.65 -18.90
C ILE A 1109 -8.72 8.49 -19.31
N ARG A 1110 -8.26 9.37 -18.41
CA ARG A 1110 -7.08 10.19 -18.59
C ARG A 1110 -5.98 9.69 -17.65
N VAL A 1111 -4.83 9.30 -18.16
CA VAL A 1111 -3.77 8.70 -17.34
C VAL A 1111 -2.80 9.79 -16.90
N LEU A 1112 -2.74 10.02 -15.59
CA LEU A 1112 -1.87 11.01 -14.98
C LEU A 1112 -0.49 10.41 -14.67
N LYS A 1113 0.56 11.23 -14.75
CA LYS A 1113 1.91 10.84 -14.27
C LYS A 1113 2.12 11.12 -12.80
N GLU A 1114 1.49 12.17 -12.28
CA GLU A 1114 1.59 12.62 -10.89
C GLU A 1114 0.23 13.11 -10.39
N VAL A 1115 0.04 13.09 -9.07
CA VAL A 1115 -1.19 13.56 -8.43
C VAL A 1115 -1.20 15.09 -8.34
N VAL A 1116 -2.19 15.72 -8.96
CA VAL A 1116 -2.42 17.17 -8.82
C VAL A 1116 -3.31 17.43 -7.59
N ALA A 1117 -2.68 17.52 -6.42
CA ALA A 1117 -3.33 17.90 -5.18
C ALA A 1117 -3.27 19.41 -4.93
N THR A 1118 -4.32 19.97 -4.32
CA THR A 1118 -4.34 21.35 -3.83
C THR A 1118 -3.45 21.51 -2.58
N GLY A 1119 -3.14 22.74 -2.16
CA GLY A 1119 -2.30 23.03 -0.98
C GLY A 1119 -2.77 22.46 0.37
N ASN A 1120 -3.97 21.86 0.43
CA ASN A 1120 -4.49 21.11 1.59
C ASN A 1120 -4.72 19.61 1.31
N ASN A 1121 -4.04 19.08 0.29
CA ASN A 1121 -4.09 17.67 -0.11
C ASN A 1121 -5.48 17.18 -0.58
N LYS A 1122 -6.34 18.09 -1.09
CA LYS A 1122 -7.59 17.71 -1.79
C LYS A 1122 -7.39 17.62 -3.29
N GLN A 1123 -8.11 16.72 -3.98
CA GLN A 1123 -8.08 16.57 -5.44
C GLN A 1123 -8.56 17.84 -6.16
N GLN A 1124 -7.87 18.27 -7.21
CA GLN A 1124 -8.23 19.44 -8.02
C GLN A 1124 -9.00 19.03 -9.29
N LYS A 1125 -10.32 19.23 -9.33
CA LYS A 1125 -11.18 18.88 -10.48
C LYS A 1125 -11.31 19.98 -11.54
N THR A 1126 -11.28 21.25 -11.12
CA THR A 1126 -11.64 22.39 -12.00
C THR A 1126 -10.68 22.57 -13.18
N GLY A 1127 -9.38 22.32 -12.98
CA GLY A 1127 -8.38 22.39 -14.05
C GLY A 1127 -8.61 21.30 -15.09
N LEU A 1128 -8.65 20.05 -14.64
CA LEU A 1128 -8.91 18.87 -15.48
C LEU A 1128 -10.23 18.96 -16.26
N ARG A 1129 -11.28 19.49 -15.62
CA ARG A 1129 -12.59 19.73 -16.26
C ARG A 1129 -12.53 20.78 -17.37
N LYS A 1130 -11.73 21.85 -17.20
CA LYS A 1130 -11.57 22.92 -18.20
C LYS A 1130 -10.75 22.45 -19.39
N GLU A 1131 -9.70 21.67 -19.14
CA GLU A 1131 -8.88 21.06 -20.19
C GLU A 1131 -9.68 20.03 -21.00
N GLY A 1132 -10.63 19.34 -20.37
CA GLY A 1132 -11.51 18.41 -21.03
C GLY A 1132 -10.76 17.15 -21.51
N VAL A 1133 -11.12 16.68 -22.71
CA VAL A 1133 -10.51 15.52 -23.39
C VAL A 1133 -9.99 15.89 -24.78
N ASP A 1134 -9.78 17.18 -25.06
CA ASP A 1134 -9.23 17.62 -26.34
C ASP A 1134 -7.81 17.04 -26.49
N PRO A 1135 -7.44 16.44 -27.64
CA PRO A 1135 -6.11 15.89 -27.90
C PRO A 1135 -4.93 16.87 -27.70
N ALA A 1136 -5.19 18.17 -27.56
CA ALA A 1136 -4.20 19.17 -27.15
C ALA A 1136 -3.72 19.02 -25.69
N VAL A 1137 -4.38 18.19 -24.87
CA VAL A 1137 -3.92 17.90 -23.50
C VAL A 1137 -2.63 17.07 -23.52
N LYS A 1138 -1.75 17.31 -22.52
CA LYS A 1138 -0.44 16.65 -22.42
C LYS A 1138 -0.52 15.18 -21.99
N ASP A 1139 -1.61 14.82 -21.31
CA ASP A 1139 -1.80 13.49 -20.75
C ASP A 1139 -2.45 12.55 -21.76
N ARG A 1140 -2.24 11.24 -21.60
CA ARG A 1140 -2.85 10.25 -22.48
C ARG A 1140 -4.31 10.07 -22.13
N VAL A 1141 -5.17 10.14 -23.13
CA VAL A 1141 -6.61 9.93 -22.99
C VAL A 1141 -6.99 8.67 -23.74
N TYR A 1142 -7.85 7.87 -23.11
CA TYR A 1142 -8.46 6.68 -23.66
C TYR A 1142 -9.98 6.84 -23.58
N TRP A 1143 -10.73 6.21 -24.48
CA TRP A 1143 -12.19 6.23 -24.49
C TRP A 1143 -12.78 4.83 -24.61
N LEU A 1144 -13.95 4.64 -24.01
CA LEU A 1144 -14.74 3.41 -24.14
C LEU A 1144 -15.77 3.62 -25.24
N ARG A 1145 -15.47 3.09 -26.44
CA ARG A 1145 -16.42 3.16 -27.56
C ARG A 1145 -17.66 2.32 -27.26
N PRO A 1146 -18.86 2.75 -27.65
CA PRO A 1146 -20.08 1.97 -27.49
C PRO A 1146 -19.93 0.57 -28.11
N GLY A 1147 -20.10 -0.48 -27.31
CA GLY A 1147 -19.96 -1.87 -27.72
C GLY A 1147 -18.53 -2.43 -27.69
N SER A 1148 -17.53 -1.62 -27.32
CA SER A 1148 -16.17 -2.11 -27.08
C SER A 1148 -16.06 -2.79 -25.70
N SER A 1149 -15.24 -3.84 -25.60
CA SER A 1149 -14.95 -4.51 -24.33
C SER A 1149 -13.83 -3.82 -23.53
N ARG A 1150 -13.12 -2.85 -24.12
CA ARG A 1150 -11.98 -2.16 -23.50
C ARG A 1150 -11.93 -0.67 -23.83
N TYR A 1151 -11.24 0.09 -22.98
CA TYR A 1151 -10.84 1.46 -23.33
C TYR A 1151 -9.77 1.43 -24.45
N GLU A 1152 -9.83 2.40 -25.35
CA GLU A 1152 -8.93 2.49 -26.50
C GLU A 1152 -8.29 3.88 -26.59
N PRO A 1153 -7.13 4.04 -27.25
CA PRO A 1153 -6.48 5.36 -27.37
C PRO A 1153 -7.41 6.40 -28.01
N PHE A 1154 -7.39 7.61 -27.47
CA PHE A 1154 -8.20 8.74 -27.94
C PHE A 1154 -7.30 9.90 -28.37
N GLY A 1155 -7.21 10.14 -29.69
CA GLY A 1155 -6.34 11.15 -30.29
C GLY A 1155 -7.06 12.11 -31.23
N SER A 1156 -6.27 12.81 -32.05
CA SER A 1156 -6.72 13.85 -32.97
C SER A 1156 -7.73 13.36 -34.02
N ASP A 1157 -7.59 12.11 -34.47
CA ASP A 1157 -8.48 11.54 -35.48
C ASP A 1157 -9.84 11.16 -34.86
N GLU A 1158 -9.85 10.56 -33.67
CA GLU A 1158 -11.08 10.24 -32.91
C GLU A 1158 -11.83 11.50 -32.51
N TRP A 1159 -11.12 12.56 -32.09
CA TRP A 1159 -11.71 13.87 -31.82
C TRP A 1159 -12.39 14.46 -33.05
N ARG A 1160 -11.77 14.35 -34.23
CA ARG A 1160 -12.36 14.78 -35.50
C ARG A 1160 -13.61 13.98 -35.86
N LEU A 1161 -13.64 12.68 -35.55
CA LEU A 1161 -14.83 11.82 -35.76
C LEU A 1161 -16.00 12.25 -34.87
N LEU A 1162 -15.75 12.59 -33.60
CA LEU A 1162 -16.77 13.12 -32.68
C LEU A 1162 -17.28 14.49 -33.12
N GLN A 1163 -16.40 15.41 -33.53
CA GLN A 1163 -16.80 16.73 -34.02
C GLN A 1163 -17.69 16.65 -35.27
N LYS A 1164 -17.48 15.64 -36.13
CA LYS A 1164 -18.30 15.39 -37.31
C LYS A 1164 -19.60 14.64 -37.01
N GLY A 1165 -19.85 14.25 -35.76
CA GLY A 1165 -21.02 13.46 -35.36
C GLY A 1165 -21.07 12.05 -35.96
N GLN A 1166 -19.91 11.52 -36.38
CA GLN A 1166 -19.81 10.20 -37.04
C GLN A 1166 -19.80 9.03 -36.04
N VAL A 1167 -19.70 9.32 -34.75
CA VAL A 1167 -19.73 8.35 -33.64
C VAL A 1167 -20.85 8.77 -32.68
N LYS A 1168 -21.81 7.88 -32.42
CA LYS A 1168 -22.90 8.10 -31.45
C LYS A 1168 -22.51 7.51 -30.10
N LEU A 1169 -22.20 8.35 -29.12
CA LEU A 1169 -21.88 7.94 -27.74
C LEU A 1169 -23.10 7.59 -26.88
#